data_AF-A0A367J1P1-F1
#
_entry.id   AF-A0A367J1P1-F1
#
_cell.length_a   1.000
_cell.length_b   1.000
_cell.length_c   1.000
_cell.angle_alpha   90.00
_cell.angle_beta   90.00
_cell.angle_gamma   90.00
#
_symmetry.space_group_name_H-M   'P 1'
#
loop_
_entity.id
_entity.type
_entity.pdbx_description
1 polymer ?
#
loop_
_entity_poly.entity_id
_entity_poly.type
_entity_poly.pdbx_seq_one_letter_code
_entity_poly.pdbx_strand_id
1 'polypeptide(L)'
;MPQSSKEKKPTELNPRTTSYEFLGPIGALGMVTILPLLVLFLATCCDATGYPSRDLFVDWKGYLQHKFSVEQLFSLFDKQVFMIYCGYVAALALFYIILPGDNVPGTVLRDGTRLKYKLNGFASFHTLIFGAIYFLKSTGLKPLEYVYDHYASFALASILFSYLISLYVYLCSFGPNKLLALGGNTGNPIYDFMIGRELNPRIGSFDIKFFTELRPGLIGWLVINYCLAAKQYLDLGYITNTMILVQFFQTWYVIDSLWNEEAVLTTMDITTDGFGFMLAFGLYTWVPFTYTLQARYLVDFPRTINWFEFGAILALNFLGYYIFRGANSQKNEFRAYPNSPSSKKLKYIETKTGSRLIISGWWGMSRHINYLGDWLMALSWSLPCGFGSVIPYFYPIYFAILLLHRERRDDHKCRTKYGADWEKYCKIVKYRIIPANPLALNNLGGFAQFVSANSPAALLASPRPSTPSSVDSIESLTTDLDPELVVIFKKISKRDTVTKIKALEELEVYLQSNKHAIGLVLGSWVGLYGKLVLEVDRRVRLMANQVHTLVTTNVKKKLAPHLKDVMGPWLLSMHDQAKDIVRVARNSFESVFAADKRAGVISFCQKETLDYLTDMLLYKTVDTLSDARYVTKEDMLAKYARVVSSSFQILSYLITELPVEERIKCEDEYKIIMDDTTLWKKFVTHNNPLIRKSFYNFVKTLLLSWKAD
;
A
#
# COMPACT_ATOMS: atom_id res chain seq x y z
N MET A 1 -32.69 -51.46 -19.41
CA MET A 1 -32.59 -51.31 -17.94
C MET A 1 -32.06 -49.91 -17.63
N PRO A 2 -32.86 -49.01 -17.04
CA PRO A 2 -32.38 -47.71 -16.60
C PRO A 2 -31.45 -47.88 -15.40
N GLN A 3 -30.32 -47.19 -15.41
CA GLN A 3 -29.40 -47.16 -14.27
C GLN A 3 -30.10 -46.60 -13.04
N SER A 4 -30.24 -47.45 -12.03
CA SER A 4 -30.64 -47.11 -10.67
C SER A 4 -29.88 -45.88 -10.19
N SER A 5 -30.61 -44.78 -10.01
CA SER A 5 -30.15 -43.61 -9.27
C SER A 5 -29.85 -44.05 -7.84
N LYS A 6 -28.56 -44.16 -7.49
CA LYS A 6 -28.13 -44.33 -6.10
C LYS A 6 -28.76 -43.24 -5.25
N GLU A 7 -29.73 -43.60 -4.41
CA GLU A 7 -30.23 -42.75 -3.34
C GLU A 7 -29.03 -42.28 -2.51
N LYS A 8 -28.76 -40.97 -2.51
CA LYS A 8 -27.80 -40.37 -1.58
C LYS A 8 -28.37 -40.55 -0.18
N LYS A 9 -27.71 -41.38 0.65
CA LYS A 9 -27.97 -41.42 2.10
C LYS A 9 -28.09 -39.99 2.65
N PRO A 10 -29.09 -39.67 3.49
CA PRO A 10 -29.19 -38.35 4.10
C PRO A 10 -27.87 -38.04 4.83
N THR A 11 -27.26 -36.91 4.49
CA THR A 11 -25.98 -36.52 5.09
C THR A 11 -26.25 -36.16 6.54
N GLU A 12 -25.67 -36.90 7.48
CA GLU A 12 -25.77 -36.59 8.91
C GLU A 12 -25.32 -35.15 9.15
N LEU A 13 -26.19 -34.32 9.75
CA LEU A 13 -25.91 -32.89 9.90
C LEU A 13 -24.80 -32.63 10.92
N ASN A 14 -24.73 -33.41 12.00
CA ASN A 14 -23.78 -33.25 13.11
C ASN A 14 -23.05 -34.57 13.43
N PRO A 15 -22.25 -35.10 12.49
CA PRO A 15 -21.53 -36.35 12.72
C PRO A 15 -20.56 -36.24 13.89
N ARG A 16 -20.23 -37.38 14.50
CA ARG A 16 -19.14 -37.46 15.48
C ARG A 16 -17.80 -37.25 14.79
N THR A 17 -16.95 -36.43 15.41
CA THR A 17 -15.60 -36.15 14.91
C THR A 17 -14.73 -37.40 15.07
N THR A 18 -14.06 -37.83 14.00
CA THR A 18 -13.24 -39.05 13.98
C THR A 18 -11.73 -38.80 14.03
N SER A 19 -11.28 -37.56 13.86
CA SER A 19 -9.87 -37.18 13.84
C SER A 19 -9.64 -35.89 14.62
N TYR A 20 -8.51 -35.83 15.32
CA TYR A 20 -8.07 -34.64 16.04
C TYR A 20 -7.10 -33.80 15.20
N GLU A 21 -7.16 -32.49 15.38
CA GLU A 21 -6.16 -31.52 14.95
C GLU A 21 -5.37 -31.02 16.18
N PHE A 22 -4.34 -30.18 15.98
CA PHE A 22 -3.64 -29.49 17.06
C PHE A 22 -3.15 -30.40 18.21
N LEU A 23 -2.59 -31.58 17.89
CA LEU A 23 -2.14 -32.58 18.87
C LEU A 23 -3.24 -33.13 19.81
N GLY A 24 -4.51 -33.02 19.40
CA GLY A 24 -5.65 -33.57 20.11
C GLY A 24 -5.82 -32.99 21.52
N PRO A 25 -6.34 -33.77 22.49
CA PRO A 25 -6.65 -33.28 23.83
C PRO A 25 -5.44 -32.67 24.57
N ILE A 26 -4.24 -33.20 24.36
CA ILE A 26 -3.02 -32.69 25.01
C ILE A 26 -2.68 -31.29 24.47
N GLY A 27 -2.72 -31.11 23.14
CA GLY A 27 -2.49 -29.79 22.55
C GLY A 27 -3.61 -28.81 22.88
N ALA A 28 -4.85 -29.27 22.95
CA ALA A 28 -5.97 -28.45 23.41
C ALA A 28 -5.76 -27.95 24.85
N LEU A 29 -5.35 -28.83 25.77
CA LEU A 29 -5.00 -28.43 27.14
C LEU A 29 -3.86 -27.41 27.15
N GLY A 30 -2.82 -27.63 26.33
CA GLY A 30 -1.71 -26.69 26.18
C GLY A 30 -2.16 -25.32 25.66
N MET A 31 -3.03 -25.26 24.65
CA MET A 31 -3.56 -24.00 24.12
C MET A 31 -4.42 -23.26 25.16
N VAL A 32 -5.23 -23.98 25.91
CA VAL A 32 -6.13 -23.42 26.93
C VAL A 32 -5.36 -22.94 28.17
N THR A 33 -4.11 -23.34 28.39
CA THR A 33 -3.35 -23.00 29.62
C THR A 33 -2.04 -22.26 29.34
N ILE A 34 -1.19 -22.78 28.45
CA ILE A 34 0.16 -22.25 28.20
C ILE A 34 0.12 -20.95 27.39
N LEU A 35 -0.78 -20.82 26.41
CA LEU A 35 -0.84 -19.59 25.59
C LEU A 35 -1.26 -18.35 26.39
N PRO A 36 -2.26 -18.40 27.29
CA PRO A 36 -2.54 -17.32 28.23
C PRO A 36 -1.33 -16.93 29.08
N LEU A 37 -0.60 -17.91 29.61
CA LEU A 37 0.62 -17.67 30.38
C LEU A 37 1.72 -17.03 29.53
N LEU A 38 1.84 -17.40 28.26
CA LEU A 38 2.78 -16.76 27.32
C LEU A 38 2.42 -15.30 27.07
N VAL A 39 1.14 -14.97 26.89
CA VAL A 39 0.71 -13.57 26.74
C VAL A 39 1.00 -12.79 28.02
N LEU A 40 0.73 -13.35 29.19
CA LEU A 40 1.07 -12.72 30.47
C LEU A 40 2.58 -12.56 30.64
N PHE A 41 3.38 -13.54 30.23
CA PHE A 41 4.84 -13.44 30.23
C PHE A 41 5.31 -12.26 29.37
N LEU A 42 4.81 -12.15 28.14
CA LEU A 42 5.12 -11.02 27.27
C LEU A 42 4.63 -9.70 27.88
N ALA A 43 3.49 -9.71 28.59
CA ALA A 43 2.90 -8.56 29.24
C ALA A 43 3.67 -8.08 30.49
N THR A 44 4.21 -8.99 31.31
CA THR A 44 4.78 -8.65 32.63
C THR A 44 6.30 -8.76 32.71
N CYS A 45 6.92 -9.53 31.81
CA CYS A 45 8.36 -9.77 31.82
C CYS A 45 9.12 -8.91 30.79
N CYS A 46 8.45 -7.98 30.11
CA CYS A 46 9.07 -7.01 29.20
C CYS A 46 8.87 -5.60 29.75
N ASP A 47 9.96 -4.87 29.94
CA ASP A 47 9.98 -3.53 30.53
C ASP A 47 11.19 -2.70 30.03
N ALA A 48 11.33 -1.47 30.54
CA ALA A 48 12.41 -0.56 30.18
C ALA A 48 13.83 -1.09 30.48
N THR A 49 13.99 -2.15 31.29
CA THR A 49 15.29 -2.77 31.54
C THR A 49 15.67 -3.76 30.43
N GLY A 50 14.68 -4.38 29.77
CA GLY A 50 14.90 -5.35 28.71
C GLY A 50 13.63 -6.07 28.23
N TYR A 51 13.73 -6.68 27.04
CA TYR A 51 12.69 -7.53 26.46
C TYR A 51 13.29 -8.91 26.15
N PRO A 52 13.24 -9.89 27.08
CA PRO A 52 12.69 -9.78 28.43
C PRO A 52 13.62 -8.99 29.39
N SER A 53 13.08 -8.63 30.56
CA SER A 53 13.73 -7.88 31.63
C SER A 53 15.09 -8.47 32.01
N ARG A 54 16.05 -7.62 32.38
CA ARG A 54 17.38 -8.07 32.79
C ARG A 54 17.34 -8.95 34.03
N ASP A 55 16.40 -8.70 34.93
CA ASP A 55 16.23 -9.45 36.18
C ASP A 55 15.89 -10.91 35.92
N LEU A 56 15.21 -11.21 34.80
CA LEU A 56 14.95 -12.58 34.37
C LEU A 56 16.27 -13.33 34.07
N PHE A 57 17.29 -12.66 33.56
CA PHE A 57 18.59 -13.30 33.26
C PHE A 57 19.47 -13.46 34.50
N VAL A 58 19.26 -12.64 35.53
CA VAL A 58 19.99 -12.71 36.80
C VAL A 58 19.48 -13.86 37.66
N ASP A 59 18.16 -13.96 37.84
CA ASP A 59 17.50 -15.04 38.58
C ASP A 59 16.19 -15.45 37.92
N TRP A 60 16.28 -16.27 36.87
CA TRP A 60 15.10 -16.69 36.12
C TRP A 60 14.08 -17.45 36.97
N LYS A 61 14.53 -18.20 38.00
CA LYS A 61 13.63 -18.99 38.85
C LYS A 61 12.87 -18.09 39.80
N GLY A 62 13.58 -17.29 40.60
CA GLY A 62 12.94 -16.38 41.56
C GLY A 62 12.09 -15.34 40.86
N TYR A 63 12.56 -14.81 39.72
CA TYR A 63 11.82 -13.85 38.92
C TYR A 63 10.49 -14.42 38.41
N LEU A 64 10.50 -15.62 37.80
CA LEU A 64 9.26 -16.25 37.33
C LEU A 64 8.35 -16.66 38.48
N GLN A 65 8.92 -17.19 39.58
CA GLN A 65 8.15 -17.53 40.77
C GLN A 65 7.43 -16.31 41.36
N HIS A 66 8.09 -15.16 41.38
CA HIS A 66 7.51 -13.90 41.83
C HIS A 66 6.45 -13.38 40.84
N LYS A 67 6.77 -13.26 39.55
CA LYS A 67 5.86 -12.70 38.54
C LYS A 67 4.59 -13.55 38.33
N PHE A 68 4.70 -14.87 38.48
CA PHE A 68 3.60 -15.81 38.34
C PHE A 68 3.13 -16.40 39.68
N SER A 69 3.46 -15.74 40.80
CA SER A 69 2.85 -16.10 42.08
C SER A 69 1.35 -15.83 42.01
N VAL A 70 0.57 -16.58 42.78
CA VAL A 70 -0.88 -16.41 42.85
C VAL A 70 -1.23 -14.97 43.25
N GLU A 71 -0.54 -14.44 44.26
CA GLU A 71 -0.69 -13.06 44.74
C GLU A 71 -0.44 -12.03 43.63
N GLN A 72 0.61 -12.20 42.84
CA GLN A 72 0.95 -11.27 41.77
C GLN A 72 -0.02 -11.38 40.59
N LEU A 73 -0.51 -12.58 40.26
CA LEU A 73 -1.53 -12.74 39.23
C LEU A 73 -2.87 -12.12 39.66
N PHE A 74 -3.23 -12.22 40.94
CA PHE A 74 -4.41 -11.54 41.48
C PHE A 74 -4.24 -10.01 41.51
N SER A 75 -3.02 -9.50 41.76
CA SER A 75 -2.77 -8.06 41.76
C SER A 75 -2.87 -7.42 40.37
N LEU A 76 -2.70 -8.21 39.30
CA LEU A 76 -2.96 -7.76 37.93
C LEU A 76 -4.46 -7.51 37.65
N PHE A 77 -5.36 -8.10 38.43
CA PHE A 77 -6.79 -7.88 38.24
C PHE A 77 -7.20 -6.51 38.76
N ASP A 78 -7.45 -5.60 37.82
CA ASP A 78 -8.02 -4.29 38.10
C ASP A 78 -9.47 -4.24 37.60
N LYS A 79 -10.39 -3.96 38.53
CA LYS A 79 -11.84 -3.89 38.25
C LYS A 79 -12.16 -2.79 37.23
N GLN A 80 -11.52 -1.63 37.32
CA GLN A 80 -11.71 -0.51 36.41
C GLN A 80 -11.23 -0.89 35.01
N VAL A 81 -10.04 -1.49 34.88
CA VAL A 81 -9.51 -1.97 33.61
C VAL A 81 -10.43 -3.01 32.97
N PHE A 82 -10.92 -3.98 33.76
CA PHE A 82 -11.86 -4.98 33.27
C PHE A 82 -13.18 -4.35 32.77
N MET A 83 -13.71 -3.36 33.49
CA MET A 83 -14.91 -2.61 33.06
C MET A 83 -14.66 -1.81 31.77
N ILE A 84 -13.49 -1.16 31.63
CA ILE A 84 -13.11 -0.44 30.41
C ILE A 84 -13.02 -1.41 29.22
N TYR A 85 -12.37 -2.56 29.40
CA TYR A 85 -12.26 -3.57 28.36
C TYR A 85 -13.64 -4.10 27.93
N CYS A 86 -14.49 -4.46 28.89
CA CYS A 86 -15.88 -4.87 28.60
C CYS A 86 -16.67 -3.76 27.91
N GLY A 87 -16.50 -2.50 28.33
CA GLY A 87 -17.12 -1.33 27.71
C GLY A 87 -16.68 -1.14 26.26
N TYR A 88 -15.40 -1.35 25.95
CA TYR A 88 -14.86 -1.33 24.59
C TYR A 88 -15.51 -2.40 23.70
N VAL A 89 -15.56 -3.66 24.15
CA VAL A 89 -16.20 -4.74 23.39
C VAL A 89 -17.70 -4.47 23.21
N ALA A 90 -18.38 -3.99 24.25
CA ALA A 90 -19.79 -3.63 24.21
C ALA A 90 -20.06 -2.47 23.24
N ALA A 91 -19.20 -1.45 23.20
CA ALA A 91 -19.31 -0.34 22.25
C ALA A 91 -19.20 -0.83 20.79
N LEU A 92 -18.26 -1.73 20.49
CA LEU A 92 -18.16 -2.33 19.17
C LEU A 92 -19.37 -3.20 18.82
N ALA A 93 -19.89 -3.97 19.77
CA ALA A 93 -21.11 -4.76 19.58
C ALA A 93 -22.31 -3.85 19.32
N LEU A 94 -22.42 -2.72 20.04
CA LEU A 94 -23.43 -1.71 19.79
C LEU A 94 -23.28 -1.13 18.38
N PHE A 95 -22.08 -0.73 17.97
CA PHE A 95 -21.81 -0.20 16.63
C PHE A 95 -22.17 -1.20 15.53
N TYR A 96 -21.89 -2.49 15.72
CA TYR A 96 -22.32 -3.54 14.80
C TYR A 96 -23.85 -3.54 14.62
N ILE A 97 -24.59 -3.42 15.71
CA ILE A 97 -26.06 -3.45 15.70
C ILE A 97 -26.62 -2.16 15.09
N ILE A 98 -26.15 -0.98 15.50
CA ILE A 98 -26.78 0.30 15.17
C ILE A 98 -26.31 0.91 13.85
N LEU A 99 -25.03 0.79 13.49
CA LEU A 99 -24.49 1.50 12.32
C LEU A 99 -24.99 0.86 11.03
N PRO A 100 -25.34 1.64 9.99
CA PRO A 100 -25.79 1.08 8.72
C PRO A 100 -24.70 0.18 8.08
N GLY A 101 -25.13 -0.78 7.29
CA GLY A 101 -24.25 -1.72 6.62
C GLY A 101 -25.02 -2.67 5.70
N ASP A 102 -24.35 -3.13 4.65
CA ASP A 102 -24.93 -4.04 3.67
C ASP A 102 -25.13 -5.43 4.27
N ASN A 103 -26.24 -6.08 3.92
CA ASN A 103 -26.51 -7.46 4.33
C ASN A 103 -26.11 -8.42 3.22
N VAL A 104 -25.02 -9.16 3.43
CA VAL A 104 -24.45 -10.07 2.44
C VAL A 104 -24.69 -11.53 2.86
N PRO A 105 -25.09 -12.42 1.92
CA PRO A 105 -25.23 -13.84 2.22
C PRO A 105 -23.86 -14.52 2.34
N GLY A 106 -23.71 -15.36 3.36
CA GLY A 106 -22.55 -16.24 3.51
C GLY A 106 -22.61 -17.49 2.63
N THR A 107 -21.73 -18.44 2.92
CA THR A 107 -21.68 -19.74 2.23
C THR A 107 -22.88 -20.62 2.56
N VAL A 108 -23.18 -21.57 1.65
CA VAL A 108 -24.18 -22.62 1.91
C VAL A 108 -23.68 -23.52 3.03
N LEU A 109 -24.49 -23.70 4.06
CA LEU A 109 -24.22 -24.59 5.18
C LEU A 109 -24.61 -26.04 4.85
N ARG A 110 -24.22 -26.99 5.70
CA ARG A 110 -24.51 -28.42 5.48
C ARG A 110 -26.00 -28.75 5.49
N ASP A 111 -26.81 -27.94 6.14
CA ASP A 111 -28.27 -28.03 6.14
C ASP A 111 -28.93 -27.37 4.91
N GLY A 112 -28.14 -26.85 3.97
CA GLY A 112 -28.61 -26.15 2.77
C GLY A 112 -28.99 -24.68 2.98
N THR A 113 -28.98 -24.19 4.22
CA THR A 113 -29.30 -22.80 4.52
C THR A 113 -28.13 -21.85 4.23
N ARG A 114 -28.41 -20.54 4.21
CA ARG A 114 -27.40 -19.48 4.12
C ARG A 114 -27.67 -18.43 5.20
N LEU A 115 -26.65 -18.17 6.00
CA LEU A 115 -26.68 -17.09 6.98
C LEU A 115 -26.45 -15.73 6.31
N LYS A 116 -27.07 -14.68 6.83
CA LYS A 116 -26.83 -13.29 6.43
C LYS A 116 -25.93 -12.59 7.44
N TYR A 117 -25.08 -11.71 6.93
CA TYR A 117 -24.09 -10.95 7.71
C TYR A 117 -24.17 -9.47 7.35
N LYS A 118 -24.21 -8.62 8.37
CA LYS A 118 -24.17 -7.17 8.21
C LYS A 118 -22.71 -6.69 8.15
N LEU A 119 -22.35 -6.04 7.06
CA LEU A 119 -21.01 -5.52 6.82
C LEU A 119 -20.93 -4.04 7.23
N ASN A 120 -20.26 -3.77 8.34
CA ASN A 120 -20.07 -2.42 8.86
C ASN A 120 -18.79 -2.29 9.70
N GLY A 121 -17.82 -3.19 9.52
CA GLY A 121 -16.58 -3.19 10.28
C GLY A 121 -15.79 -1.89 10.14
N PHE A 122 -15.66 -1.37 8.91
CA PHE A 122 -15.02 -0.08 8.68
C PHE A 122 -15.77 1.07 9.35
N ALA A 123 -17.11 1.03 9.34
CA ALA A 123 -17.96 2.01 10.02
C ALA A 123 -17.78 1.99 11.55
N SER A 124 -17.74 0.80 12.14
CA SER A 124 -17.45 0.63 13.57
C SER A 124 -16.08 1.20 13.94
N PHE A 125 -15.06 0.96 13.11
CA PHE A 125 -13.71 1.47 13.33
C PHE A 125 -13.64 3.00 13.30
N HIS A 126 -14.06 3.65 12.22
CA HIS A 126 -13.93 5.11 12.15
C HIS A 126 -14.85 5.83 13.15
N THR A 127 -16.00 5.25 13.49
CA THR A 127 -16.87 5.78 14.57
C THR A 127 -16.16 5.76 15.92
N LEU A 128 -15.49 4.65 16.26
CA LEU A 128 -14.69 4.55 17.48
C LEU A 128 -13.57 5.59 17.50
N ILE A 129 -12.80 5.69 16.41
CA ILE A 129 -11.65 6.60 16.31
C ILE A 129 -12.08 8.06 16.38
N PHE A 130 -13.13 8.47 15.65
CA PHE A 130 -13.61 9.85 15.72
C PHE A 130 -14.22 10.18 17.08
N GLY A 131 -14.93 9.24 17.71
CA GLY A 131 -15.40 9.39 19.08
C GLY A 131 -14.24 9.61 20.06
N ALA A 132 -13.16 8.82 19.92
CA ALA A 132 -11.95 8.99 20.73
C ALA A 132 -11.28 10.36 20.48
N ILE A 133 -11.09 10.78 19.23
CA ILE A 133 -10.51 12.10 18.90
C ILE A 133 -11.34 13.23 19.50
N TYR A 134 -12.67 13.15 19.42
CA TYR A 134 -13.56 14.15 20.00
C TYR A 134 -13.40 14.23 21.53
N PHE A 135 -13.31 13.09 22.22
CA PHE A 135 -13.05 13.04 23.66
C PHE A 135 -11.67 13.61 24.04
N LEU A 136 -10.64 13.36 23.22
CA LEU A 136 -9.28 13.84 23.47
C LEU A 136 -9.12 15.35 23.23
N LYS A 137 -10.07 16.01 22.54
CA LYS A 137 -10.02 17.46 22.29
C LYS A 137 -9.92 18.27 23.58
N SER A 138 -10.63 17.88 24.64
CA SER A 138 -10.64 18.59 25.93
C SER A 138 -9.62 18.05 26.93
N THR A 139 -9.26 16.77 26.83
CA THR A 139 -8.41 16.08 27.82
C THR A 139 -6.93 15.96 27.38
N GLY A 140 -6.63 16.26 26.12
CA GLY A 140 -5.32 16.02 25.53
C GLY A 140 -5.02 14.52 25.40
N LEU A 141 -3.76 14.15 25.22
CA LEU A 141 -3.35 12.75 25.02
C LEU A 141 -3.13 11.95 26.32
N LYS A 142 -3.08 12.62 27.49
CA LYS A 142 -2.80 11.98 28.78
C LYS A 142 -3.68 10.76 29.10
N PRO A 143 -4.99 10.74 28.80
CA PRO A 143 -5.80 9.55 29.06
C PRO A 143 -5.33 8.28 28.33
N LEU A 144 -4.58 8.42 27.24
CA LEU A 144 -4.08 7.29 26.46
C LEU A 144 -2.90 6.57 27.14
N GLU A 145 -2.17 7.22 28.06
CA GLU A 145 -1.09 6.58 28.81
C GLU A 145 -1.59 5.45 29.70
N TYR A 146 -2.85 5.53 30.13
CA TYR A 146 -3.48 4.55 31.02
C TYR A 146 -3.36 3.11 30.51
N VAL A 147 -3.42 2.92 29.18
CA VAL A 147 -3.26 1.60 28.54
C VAL A 147 -1.84 1.06 28.66
N TYR A 148 -0.82 1.92 28.57
CA TYR A 148 0.57 1.51 28.79
C TYR A 148 0.81 1.16 30.27
N ASP A 149 0.35 2.01 31.19
CA ASP A 149 0.53 1.81 32.63
C ASP A 149 -0.16 0.54 33.15
N HIS A 150 -1.30 0.18 32.56
CA HIS A 150 -2.10 -1.00 32.95
C HIS A 150 -2.06 -2.11 31.88
N TYR A 151 -1.01 -2.15 31.04
CA TYR A 151 -0.94 -3.05 29.89
C TYR A 151 -1.15 -4.52 30.27
N ALA A 152 -0.52 -4.98 31.36
CA ALA A 152 -0.68 -6.34 31.86
C ALA A 152 -2.08 -6.64 32.42
N SER A 153 -2.71 -5.66 33.08
CA SER A 153 -4.10 -5.77 33.54
C SER A 153 -5.08 -5.84 32.38
N PHE A 154 -4.84 -5.09 31.29
CA PHE A 154 -5.63 -5.19 30.06
C PHE A 154 -5.46 -6.57 29.39
N ALA A 155 -4.24 -7.11 29.35
CA ALA A 155 -3.99 -8.46 28.84
C ALA A 155 -4.71 -9.52 29.68
N LEU A 156 -4.68 -9.42 31.02
CA LEU A 156 -5.45 -10.31 31.90
C LEU A 156 -6.96 -10.15 31.67
N ALA A 157 -7.46 -8.92 31.55
CA ALA A 157 -8.87 -8.66 31.30
C ALA A 157 -9.35 -9.33 29.99
N SER A 158 -8.56 -9.24 28.91
CA SER A 158 -8.90 -9.89 27.65
C SER A 158 -8.86 -11.42 27.74
N ILE A 159 -7.92 -11.99 28.51
CA ILE A 159 -7.83 -13.44 28.77
C ILE A 159 -9.09 -13.91 29.48
N LEU A 160 -9.47 -13.24 30.57
CA LEU A 160 -10.68 -13.58 31.34
C LEU A 160 -11.93 -13.46 30.46
N PHE A 161 -12.04 -12.39 29.67
CA PHE A 161 -13.14 -12.24 28.71
C PHE A 161 -13.18 -13.37 27.69
N SER A 162 -12.01 -13.79 27.17
CA SER A 162 -11.89 -14.91 26.22
C SER A 162 -12.39 -16.22 26.82
N TYR A 163 -12.07 -16.52 28.09
CA TYR A 163 -12.62 -17.68 28.78
C TYR A 163 -14.13 -17.58 28.96
N LEU A 164 -14.64 -16.42 29.39
CA LEU A 164 -16.07 -16.21 29.64
C LEU A 164 -16.90 -16.41 28.37
N ILE A 165 -16.51 -15.79 27.25
CA ILE A 165 -17.25 -15.94 25.99
C ILE A 165 -17.16 -17.37 25.45
N SER A 166 -16.01 -18.03 25.61
CA SER A 166 -15.82 -19.42 25.18
C SER A 166 -16.67 -20.39 26.00
N LEU A 167 -16.74 -20.17 27.32
CA LEU A 167 -17.60 -20.96 28.19
C LEU A 167 -19.07 -20.76 27.83
N TYR A 168 -19.48 -19.51 27.59
CA TYR A 168 -20.83 -19.19 27.15
C TYR A 168 -21.22 -19.94 25.87
N VAL A 169 -20.42 -19.82 24.79
CA VAL A 169 -20.74 -20.49 23.51
C VAL A 169 -20.62 -22.01 23.61
N TYR A 170 -19.73 -22.54 24.44
CA TYR A 170 -19.63 -23.97 24.72
C TYR A 170 -20.90 -24.50 25.39
N LEU A 171 -21.39 -23.83 26.45
CA LEU A 171 -22.62 -24.22 27.13
C LEU A 171 -23.85 -24.09 26.22
N CYS A 172 -23.95 -23.00 25.45
CA CYS A 172 -25.05 -22.79 24.50
C CYS A 172 -25.08 -23.83 23.35
N SER A 173 -23.93 -24.43 23.01
CA SER A 173 -23.83 -25.42 21.93
C SER A 173 -24.59 -26.72 22.21
N PHE A 174 -24.95 -27.00 23.46
CA PHE A 174 -25.75 -28.16 23.86
C PHE A 174 -27.26 -27.94 23.72
N GLY A 175 -27.68 -26.74 23.29
CA GLY A 175 -29.08 -26.45 22.99
C GLY A 175 -29.62 -27.20 21.77
N PRO A 176 -30.94 -27.18 21.56
CA PRO A 176 -31.57 -27.79 20.39
C PRO A 176 -31.22 -27.05 19.10
N ASN A 177 -31.29 -27.75 17.96
CA ASN A 177 -31.16 -27.18 16.61
C ASN A 177 -29.84 -26.45 16.32
N LYS A 178 -28.75 -26.85 16.98
CA LYS A 178 -27.41 -26.30 16.72
C LYS A 178 -26.72 -27.05 15.59
N LEU A 179 -26.15 -26.31 14.63
CA LEU A 179 -25.24 -26.88 13.64
C LEU A 179 -23.82 -26.85 14.20
N LEU A 180 -23.23 -28.04 14.41
CA LEU A 180 -21.92 -28.18 15.04
C LEU A 180 -20.79 -28.10 14.02
N ALA A 181 -19.61 -27.67 14.42
CA ALA A 181 -18.42 -27.77 13.58
C ALA A 181 -18.00 -29.25 13.44
N LEU A 182 -17.51 -29.66 12.25
CA LEU A 182 -17.10 -31.06 12.03
C LEU A 182 -15.96 -31.49 12.95
N GLY A 183 -15.08 -30.54 13.30
CA GLY A 183 -13.97 -30.76 14.22
C GLY A 183 -14.36 -30.65 15.70
N GLY A 184 -15.58 -30.21 16.02
CA GLY A 184 -15.98 -29.80 17.37
C GLY A 184 -16.99 -30.73 18.05
N ASN A 185 -17.11 -31.98 17.61
CA ASN A 185 -18.05 -32.94 18.19
C ASN A 185 -17.36 -34.26 18.56
N THR A 186 -16.23 -34.16 19.25
CA THR A 186 -15.37 -35.31 19.61
C THR A 186 -15.87 -36.05 20.85
N GLY A 187 -16.59 -35.34 21.74
CA GLY A 187 -16.98 -35.87 23.05
C GLY A 187 -15.90 -35.69 24.13
N ASN A 188 -14.72 -35.15 23.79
CA ASN A 188 -13.72 -34.72 24.77
C ASN A 188 -14.00 -33.26 25.17
N PRO A 189 -14.35 -32.95 26.44
CA PRO A 189 -14.76 -31.61 26.83
C PRO A 189 -13.68 -30.53 26.62
N ILE A 190 -12.41 -30.85 26.89
CA ILE A 190 -11.30 -29.90 26.77
C ILE A 190 -11.07 -29.56 25.30
N TYR A 191 -11.06 -30.59 24.44
CA TYR A 191 -10.87 -30.40 23.00
C TYR A 191 -12.05 -29.65 22.37
N ASP A 192 -13.28 -30.05 22.68
CA ASP A 192 -14.49 -29.44 22.15
C ASP A 192 -14.66 -27.97 22.64
N PHE A 193 -14.22 -27.66 23.87
CA PHE A 193 -14.14 -26.29 24.39
C PHE A 193 -13.11 -25.45 23.64
N MET A 194 -11.93 -26.03 23.38
CA MET A 194 -10.84 -25.35 22.68
C MET A 194 -11.21 -25.03 21.22
N ILE A 195 -11.65 -26.04 20.46
CA ILE A 195 -11.94 -25.88 19.03
C ILE A 195 -13.29 -25.19 18.79
N GLY A 196 -14.24 -25.35 19.70
CA GLY A 196 -15.61 -24.86 19.58
C GLY A 196 -16.56 -25.90 18.99
N ARG A 197 -17.69 -26.10 19.68
CA ARG A 197 -18.73 -27.05 19.25
C ARG A 197 -19.64 -26.47 18.18
N GLU A 198 -20.20 -25.28 18.40
CA GLU A 198 -21.13 -24.62 17.47
C GLU A 198 -20.37 -23.97 16.30
N LEU A 199 -20.88 -24.13 15.08
CA LEU A 199 -20.24 -23.60 13.88
C LEU A 199 -20.30 -22.06 13.84
N ASN A 200 -21.49 -21.48 14.05
CA ASN A 200 -21.74 -20.04 13.99
C ASN A 200 -22.69 -19.62 15.14
N PRO A 201 -22.18 -19.45 16.38
CA PRO A 201 -23.02 -19.09 17.52
C PRO A 201 -23.63 -17.70 17.37
N ARG A 202 -24.96 -17.61 17.58
CA ARG A 202 -25.75 -16.39 17.35
C ARG A 202 -26.67 -16.03 18.51
N ILE A 203 -26.83 -14.72 18.71
CA ILE A 203 -27.88 -14.11 19.55
C ILE A 203 -28.79 -13.32 18.59
N GLY A 204 -29.93 -13.90 18.22
CA GLY A 204 -30.77 -13.35 17.14
C GLY A 204 -29.99 -13.27 15.83
N SER A 205 -29.88 -12.08 15.25
CA SER A 205 -29.08 -11.83 14.03
C SER A 205 -27.59 -11.61 14.29
N PHE A 206 -27.19 -11.43 15.55
CA PHE A 206 -25.80 -11.16 15.93
C PHE A 206 -24.96 -12.43 15.89
N ASP A 207 -24.01 -12.49 14.97
CA ASP A 207 -23.07 -13.60 14.85
C ASP A 207 -21.80 -13.31 15.65
N ILE A 208 -21.63 -14.03 16.76
CA ILE A 208 -20.55 -13.79 17.74
C ILE A 208 -19.20 -14.02 17.08
N LYS A 209 -19.10 -15.06 16.26
CA LYS A 209 -17.87 -15.44 15.58
C LYS A 209 -17.46 -14.37 14.57
N PHE A 210 -18.36 -14.03 13.65
CA PHE A 210 -18.11 -13.01 12.63
C PHE A 210 -17.84 -11.63 13.24
N PHE A 211 -18.56 -11.27 14.31
CA PHE A 211 -18.27 -10.05 15.08
C PHE A 211 -16.82 -10.06 15.60
N THR A 212 -16.42 -11.16 16.24
CA THR A 212 -15.12 -11.30 16.91
C THR A 212 -13.95 -11.31 15.92
N GLU A 213 -14.14 -11.92 14.75
CA GLU A 213 -13.10 -12.15 13.72
C GLU A 213 -12.37 -10.86 13.30
N LEU A 214 -13.11 -9.76 13.14
CA LEU A 214 -12.56 -8.51 12.60
C LEU A 214 -12.64 -7.31 13.53
N ARG A 215 -13.60 -7.27 14.48
CA ARG A 215 -13.83 -6.04 15.25
C ARG A 215 -12.95 -5.97 16.50
N PRO A 216 -13.27 -6.65 17.62
CA PRO A 216 -12.60 -6.40 18.89
C PRO A 216 -11.08 -6.65 18.83
N GLY A 217 -10.65 -7.65 18.07
CA GLY A 217 -9.23 -7.97 17.90
C GLY A 217 -8.45 -6.97 17.06
N LEU A 218 -8.81 -6.79 15.78
CA LEU A 218 -8.05 -5.91 14.88
C LEU A 218 -8.19 -4.43 15.24
N ILE A 219 -9.39 -3.99 15.64
CA ILE A 219 -9.58 -2.60 16.11
C ILE A 219 -8.82 -2.41 17.43
N GLY A 220 -8.81 -3.42 18.30
CA GLY A 220 -8.16 -3.34 19.62
C GLY A 220 -6.65 -3.24 19.48
N TRP A 221 -6.07 -3.98 18.54
CA TRP A 221 -4.68 -3.85 18.15
C TRP A 221 -4.32 -2.40 17.79
N LEU A 222 -5.09 -1.74 16.91
CA LEU A 222 -4.82 -0.34 16.56
C LEU A 222 -5.02 0.62 17.72
N VAL A 223 -6.06 0.42 18.54
CA VAL A 223 -6.31 1.25 19.71
C VAL A 223 -5.12 1.21 20.67
N ILE A 224 -4.63 0.02 21.00
CA ILE A 224 -3.46 -0.15 21.88
C ILE A 224 -2.23 0.51 21.23
N ASN A 225 -2.01 0.28 19.95
CA ASN A 225 -0.92 0.91 19.21
C ASN A 225 -0.97 2.44 19.29
N TYR A 226 -2.12 3.08 19.07
CA TYR A 226 -2.25 4.53 19.17
C TYR A 226 -2.00 5.03 20.60
N CYS A 227 -2.40 4.26 21.61
CA CYS A 227 -2.06 4.57 23.00
C CYS A 227 -0.54 4.51 23.24
N LEU A 228 0.15 3.50 22.69
CA LEU A 228 1.60 3.37 22.78
C LEU A 228 2.35 4.50 22.03
N ALA A 229 1.87 4.91 20.85
CA ALA A 229 2.43 6.08 20.15
C ALA A 229 2.19 7.39 20.92
N ALA A 230 1.01 7.55 21.52
CA ALA A 230 0.72 8.70 22.38
C ALA A 230 1.63 8.71 23.61
N LYS A 231 1.88 7.55 24.23
CA LYS A 231 2.83 7.42 25.34
C LYS A 231 4.24 7.87 24.94
N GLN A 232 4.76 7.37 23.82
CA GLN A 232 6.06 7.81 23.31
C GLN A 232 6.11 9.33 23.04
N TYR A 233 5.04 9.90 22.48
CA TYR A 233 4.95 11.35 22.28
C TYR A 233 4.98 12.14 23.58
N LEU A 234 4.27 11.66 24.62
CA LEU A 234 4.22 12.31 25.92
C LEU A 234 5.56 12.25 26.66
N ASP A 235 6.31 11.16 26.50
CA ASP A 235 7.64 11.00 27.11
C ASP A 235 8.72 11.79 26.38
N LEU A 236 8.68 11.85 25.04
CA LEU A 236 9.76 12.43 24.22
C LEU A 236 9.47 13.82 23.64
N GLY A 237 8.20 14.22 23.59
CA GLY A 237 7.73 15.40 22.84
C GLY A 237 7.63 15.21 21.32
N TYR A 238 7.96 14.01 20.81
CA TYR A 238 7.84 13.64 19.40
C TYR A 238 7.68 12.11 19.25
N ILE A 239 7.25 11.66 18.07
CA ILE A 239 7.15 10.22 17.73
C ILE A 239 8.33 9.85 16.83
N THR A 240 9.03 8.75 17.15
CA THR A 240 10.16 8.29 16.35
C THR A 240 9.73 7.83 14.96
N ASN A 241 10.63 7.96 13.97
CA ASN A 241 10.30 7.51 12.61
C ASN A 241 10.10 5.98 12.51
N THR A 242 10.66 5.19 13.43
CA THR A 242 10.40 3.74 13.55
C THR A 242 9.00 3.46 14.07
N MET A 243 8.53 4.20 15.09
CA MET A 243 7.16 4.09 15.60
C MET A 243 6.17 4.47 14.50
N ILE A 244 6.44 5.54 13.74
CA ILE A 244 5.60 5.93 12.58
C ILE A 244 5.50 4.80 11.55
N LEU A 245 6.58 4.08 11.24
CA LEU A 245 6.54 2.92 10.33
C LEU A 245 5.63 1.82 10.87
N VAL A 246 5.81 1.42 12.14
CA VAL A 246 4.96 0.38 12.78
C VAL A 246 3.49 0.78 12.72
N GLN A 247 3.19 2.02 13.12
CA GLN A 247 1.83 2.55 13.09
C GLN A 247 1.24 2.55 11.68
N PHE A 248 1.99 3.02 10.68
CA PHE A 248 1.56 3.08 9.30
C PHE A 248 1.25 1.68 8.75
N PHE A 249 2.17 0.73 8.92
CA PHE A 249 2.01 -0.63 8.39
C PHE A 249 0.82 -1.36 9.00
N GLN A 250 0.72 -1.32 10.33
CA GLN A 250 -0.30 -2.06 11.05
C GLN A 250 -1.68 -1.40 10.88
N THR A 251 -1.75 -0.06 10.85
CA THR A 251 -2.98 0.68 10.52
C THR A 251 -3.46 0.33 9.11
N TRP A 252 -2.57 0.35 8.12
CA TRP A 252 -2.92 0.01 6.75
C TRP A 252 -3.48 -1.41 6.63
N TYR A 253 -2.84 -2.39 7.27
CA TYR A 253 -3.28 -3.79 7.25
C TYR A 253 -4.69 -3.97 7.83
N VAL A 254 -4.97 -3.33 8.97
CA VAL A 254 -6.28 -3.40 9.62
C VAL A 254 -7.35 -2.68 8.80
N ILE A 255 -7.07 -1.50 8.25
CA ILE A 255 -7.99 -0.78 7.36
C ILE A 255 -8.30 -1.64 6.13
N ASP A 256 -7.29 -2.21 5.49
CA ASP A 256 -7.43 -3.08 4.33
C ASP A 256 -8.28 -4.33 4.65
N SER A 257 -8.14 -4.90 5.85
CA SER A 257 -8.95 -6.02 6.32
C SER A 257 -10.42 -5.63 6.54
N LEU A 258 -10.67 -4.50 7.21
CA LEU A 258 -12.02 -3.98 7.50
C LEU A 258 -12.74 -3.50 6.23
N TRP A 259 -12.00 -2.94 5.27
CA TRP A 259 -12.54 -2.53 3.98
C TRP A 259 -12.95 -3.73 3.12
N ASN A 260 -12.22 -4.84 3.25
CA ASN A 260 -12.49 -6.09 2.54
C ASN A 260 -13.21 -7.13 3.44
N GLU A 261 -14.05 -6.67 4.38
CA GLU A 261 -14.73 -7.50 5.38
C GLU A 261 -15.46 -8.72 4.77
N GLU A 262 -16.07 -8.56 3.59
CA GLU A 262 -16.78 -9.65 2.88
C GLU A 262 -15.88 -10.88 2.63
N ALA A 263 -14.59 -10.67 2.38
CA ALA A 263 -13.66 -11.76 2.06
C ALA A 263 -13.56 -12.79 3.21
N VAL A 264 -13.77 -12.35 4.45
CA VAL A 264 -13.74 -13.20 5.65
C VAL A 264 -14.86 -14.24 5.66
N LEU A 265 -16.00 -13.98 5.00
CA LEU A 265 -17.12 -14.93 4.93
C LEU A 265 -16.77 -16.24 4.20
N THR A 266 -15.62 -16.27 3.52
CA THR A 266 -15.13 -17.45 2.78
C THR A 266 -13.94 -18.15 3.44
N THR A 267 -13.49 -17.68 4.61
CA THR A 267 -12.36 -18.26 5.33
C THR A 267 -12.75 -19.55 6.05
N MET A 268 -11.74 -20.34 6.46
CA MET A 268 -11.97 -21.56 7.24
C MET A 268 -12.57 -21.23 8.61
N ASP A 269 -12.16 -20.11 9.20
CA ASP A 269 -12.66 -19.64 10.49
C ASP A 269 -14.18 -19.48 10.42
N ILE A 270 -14.76 -18.85 9.39
CA ILE A 270 -16.22 -18.73 9.26
C ILE A 270 -16.91 -20.01 8.78
N THR A 271 -16.32 -20.70 7.79
CA THR A 271 -17.05 -21.74 7.04
C THR A 271 -16.93 -23.15 7.61
N THR A 272 -15.88 -23.46 8.36
CA THR A 272 -15.57 -24.84 8.79
C THR A 272 -15.31 -25.01 10.27
N ASP A 273 -14.55 -24.09 10.87
CA ASP A 273 -14.02 -24.29 12.22
C ASP A 273 -15.10 -23.95 13.26
N GLY A 274 -15.01 -24.43 14.50
CA GLY A 274 -15.95 -24.03 15.56
C GLY A 274 -15.60 -22.67 16.12
N PHE A 275 -16.53 -22.04 16.85
CA PHE A 275 -16.16 -20.89 17.69
C PHE A 275 -16.00 -21.33 19.14
N GLY A 276 -14.75 -21.57 19.54
CA GLY A 276 -14.36 -21.97 20.90
C GLY A 276 -13.20 -21.11 21.41
N PHE A 277 -12.53 -21.58 22.46
CA PHE A 277 -11.45 -20.84 23.10
C PHE A 277 -10.33 -20.43 22.17
N MET A 278 -9.94 -21.29 21.22
CA MET A 278 -8.85 -20.97 20.27
C MET A 278 -9.13 -19.70 19.47
N LEU A 279 -10.32 -19.58 18.86
CA LEU A 279 -10.67 -18.38 18.10
C LEU A 279 -10.95 -17.19 19.01
N ALA A 280 -11.69 -17.38 20.10
CA ALA A 280 -11.99 -16.31 21.03
C ALA A 280 -10.70 -15.71 21.62
N PHE A 281 -9.82 -16.53 22.19
CA PHE A 281 -8.52 -16.10 22.72
C PHE A 281 -7.63 -15.52 21.62
N GLY A 282 -7.59 -16.16 20.45
CA GLY A 282 -6.84 -15.68 19.29
C GLY A 282 -7.19 -14.23 18.93
N LEU A 283 -8.48 -13.89 18.95
CA LEU A 283 -8.98 -12.61 18.47
C LEU A 283 -9.06 -11.56 19.58
N TYR A 284 -9.57 -11.90 20.77
CA TYR A 284 -9.70 -10.95 21.88
C TYR A 284 -8.38 -10.63 22.57
N THR A 285 -7.45 -11.58 22.60
CA THR A 285 -6.20 -11.50 23.39
C THR A 285 -4.95 -11.58 22.53
N TRP A 286 -4.77 -12.66 21.77
CA TRP A 286 -3.51 -12.92 21.10
C TRP A 286 -3.17 -11.82 20.10
N VAL A 287 -4.11 -11.45 19.22
CA VAL A 287 -3.90 -10.37 18.24
C VAL A 287 -3.55 -9.04 18.93
N PRO A 288 -4.38 -8.47 19.82
CA PRO A 288 -4.07 -7.16 20.42
C PRO A 288 -2.79 -7.12 21.26
N PHE A 289 -2.42 -8.20 21.96
CA PHE A 289 -1.31 -8.17 22.92
C PHE A 289 0.00 -8.77 22.41
N THR A 290 -0.02 -9.45 21.27
CA THR A 290 1.22 -9.94 20.62
C THR A 290 1.56 -9.17 19.34
N TYR A 291 0.59 -8.58 18.64
CA TYR A 291 0.85 -7.84 17.39
C TYR A 291 1.24 -6.37 17.65
N THR A 292 1.08 -5.90 18.88
CA THR A 292 1.50 -4.58 19.38
C THR A 292 2.91 -4.57 19.96
N LEU A 293 3.59 -5.73 20.06
CA LEU A 293 4.90 -5.85 20.72
C LEU A 293 5.96 -4.92 20.13
N GLN A 294 5.89 -4.63 18.83
CA GLN A 294 6.81 -3.71 18.15
C GLN A 294 6.61 -2.28 18.63
N ALA A 295 5.35 -1.82 18.70
CA ALA A 295 5.03 -0.49 19.23
C ALA A 295 5.41 -0.41 20.71
N ARG A 296 5.08 -1.45 21.49
CA ARG A 296 5.38 -1.49 22.93
C ARG A 296 6.89 -1.43 23.18
N TYR A 297 7.67 -2.22 22.46
CA TYR A 297 9.13 -2.19 22.52
C TYR A 297 9.69 -0.81 22.18
N LEU A 298 9.13 -0.12 21.17
CA LEU A 298 9.59 1.21 20.76
C LEU A 298 9.23 2.32 21.75
N VAL A 299 8.26 2.12 22.66
CA VAL A 299 8.05 3.04 23.79
C VAL A 299 9.25 2.96 24.74
N ASP A 300 9.64 1.75 25.14
CA ASP A 300 10.71 1.52 26.12
C ASP A 300 12.11 1.70 25.54
N PHE A 301 12.27 1.42 24.24
CA PHE A 301 13.53 1.53 23.50
C PHE A 301 13.33 2.41 22.25
N PRO A 302 13.12 3.74 22.41
CA PRO A 302 12.94 4.64 21.28
C PRO A 302 14.13 4.61 20.34
N ARG A 303 13.86 4.40 19.06
CA ARG A 303 14.88 4.30 18.02
C ARG A 303 14.54 5.19 16.84
N THR A 304 15.50 5.96 16.34
CA THR A 304 15.37 6.63 15.04
C THR A 304 16.35 6.04 14.04
N ILE A 305 15.91 5.87 12.80
CA ILE A 305 16.72 5.30 11.71
C ILE A 305 17.02 6.34 10.63
N ASN A 306 18.07 6.11 9.84
CA ASN A 306 18.34 6.94 8.67
C ASN A 306 17.32 6.67 7.55
N TRP A 307 17.25 7.57 6.57
CA TRP A 307 16.26 7.48 5.48
C TRP A 307 16.48 6.29 4.54
N PHE A 308 17.69 5.74 4.47
CA PHE A 308 17.96 4.54 3.68
C PHE A 308 17.34 3.30 4.33
N GLU A 309 17.59 3.08 5.63
CA GLU A 309 16.99 1.98 6.38
C GLU A 309 15.46 2.12 6.41
N PHE A 310 14.95 3.34 6.61
CA PHE A 310 13.52 3.64 6.53
C PHE A 310 12.95 3.26 5.17
N GLY A 311 13.60 3.69 4.08
CA GLY A 311 13.19 3.38 2.72
C GLY A 311 13.23 1.89 2.40
N ALA A 312 14.24 1.16 2.90
CA ALA A 312 14.37 -0.28 2.70
C ALA A 312 13.25 -1.07 3.41
N ILE A 313 12.96 -0.74 4.67
CA ILE A 313 11.87 -1.38 5.43
C ILE A 313 10.51 -1.07 4.77
N LEU A 314 10.30 0.17 4.36
CA LEU A 314 9.09 0.59 3.65
C LEU A 314 8.93 -0.14 2.31
N ALA A 315 10.00 -0.28 1.54
CA ALA A 315 9.99 -1.03 0.28
C ALA A 315 9.66 -2.51 0.49
N LEU A 316 10.20 -3.14 1.55
CA LEU A 316 9.89 -4.53 1.91
C LEU A 316 8.41 -4.71 2.22
N ASN A 317 7.83 -3.80 3.01
CA ASN A 317 6.39 -3.83 3.33
C ASN A 317 5.54 -3.71 2.08
N PHE A 318 5.82 -2.72 1.21
CA PHE A 318 5.08 -2.53 -0.02
C PHE A 318 5.21 -3.71 -0.99
N LEU A 319 6.39 -4.33 -1.07
CA LEU A 319 6.59 -5.55 -1.85
C LEU A 319 5.71 -6.68 -1.32
N GLY A 320 5.69 -6.88 0.00
CA GLY A 320 4.82 -7.85 0.65
C GLY A 320 3.34 -7.61 0.35
N TYR A 321 2.88 -6.36 0.52
CA TYR A 321 1.50 -5.96 0.24
C TYR A 321 1.12 -6.16 -1.23
N TYR A 322 1.99 -5.76 -2.16
CA TYR A 322 1.77 -5.94 -3.60
C TYR A 322 1.57 -7.42 -3.96
N ILE A 323 2.42 -8.31 -3.43
CA ILE A 323 2.29 -9.75 -3.66
C ILE A 323 0.99 -10.27 -3.03
N PHE A 324 0.72 -9.93 -1.77
CA PHE A 324 -0.44 -10.40 -1.03
C PHE A 324 -1.76 -9.97 -1.70
N ARG A 325 -1.91 -8.67 -1.93
CA ARG A 325 -3.12 -8.09 -2.50
C ARG A 325 -3.26 -8.44 -3.98
N GLY A 326 -2.18 -8.39 -4.74
CA GLY A 326 -2.18 -8.77 -6.16
C GLY A 326 -2.63 -10.22 -6.39
N ALA A 327 -2.10 -11.17 -5.60
CA ALA A 327 -2.49 -12.58 -5.71
C ALA A 327 -3.95 -12.82 -5.31
N ASN A 328 -4.40 -12.20 -4.22
CA ASN A 328 -5.79 -12.33 -3.75
C ASN A 328 -6.79 -11.68 -4.72
N SER A 329 -6.52 -10.46 -5.20
CA SER A 329 -7.37 -9.78 -6.18
C SER A 329 -7.46 -10.58 -7.49
N GLN A 330 -6.35 -11.15 -7.98
CA GLN A 330 -6.37 -12.02 -9.16
C GLN A 330 -7.28 -13.25 -8.96
N LYS A 331 -7.22 -13.89 -7.80
CA LYS A 331 -8.09 -15.04 -7.46
C LYS A 331 -9.55 -14.63 -7.37
N ASN A 332 -9.83 -13.50 -6.72
CA ASN A 332 -11.19 -13.01 -6.51
C ASN A 332 -11.84 -12.59 -7.82
N GLU A 333 -11.13 -11.83 -8.66
CA GLU A 333 -11.60 -11.43 -9.99
C GLU A 333 -11.86 -12.65 -10.88
N PHE A 334 -10.94 -13.64 -10.88
CA PHE A 334 -11.14 -14.87 -11.65
C PHE A 334 -12.38 -15.67 -11.24
N ARG A 335 -12.73 -15.64 -9.95
CA ARG A 335 -13.92 -16.33 -9.41
C ARG A 335 -15.22 -15.55 -9.68
N ALA A 336 -15.20 -14.24 -9.51
CA ALA A 336 -16.39 -13.40 -9.66
C ALA A 336 -16.69 -13.06 -11.14
N TYR A 337 -15.64 -12.78 -11.92
CA TYR A 337 -15.74 -12.30 -13.29
C TYR A 337 -14.80 -13.11 -14.22
N PRO A 338 -15.06 -14.41 -14.44
CA PRO A 338 -14.18 -15.29 -15.22
C PRO A 338 -13.98 -14.83 -16.67
N ASN A 339 -14.90 -14.01 -17.19
CA ASN A 339 -14.85 -13.48 -18.56
C ASN A 339 -14.20 -12.09 -18.68
N SER A 340 -13.69 -11.51 -17.58
CA SER A 340 -13.00 -10.22 -17.63
C SER A 340 -11.74 -10.28 -18.52
N PRO A 341 -11.28 -9.16 -19.10
CA PRO A 341 -10.06 -9.14 -19.92
C PRO A 341 -8.81 -9.66 -19.19
N SER A 342 -8.72 -9.44 -17.87
CA SER A 342 -7.64 -9.93 -17.02
C SER A 342 -7.76 -11.43 -16.75
N SER A 343 -8.97 -11.91 -16.44
CA SER A 343 -9.24 -13.33 -16.15
C SER A 343 -9.06 -14.23 -17.37
N LYS A 344 -9.42 -13.76 -18.58
CA LYS A 344 -9.26 -14.52 -19.84
C LYS A 344 -7.81 -14.85 -20.18
N LYS A 345 -6.85 -14.06 -19.69
CA LYS A 345 -5.41 -14.30 -19.91
C LYS A 345 -4.86 -15.41 -19.00
N LEU A 346 -5.60 -15.80 -17.96
CA LEU A 346 -5.16 -16.81 -17.00
C LEU A 346 -5.40 -18.21 -17.55
N LYS A 347 -4.33 -19.02 -17.54
CA LYS A 347 -4.41 -20.47 -17.72
C LYS A 347 -4.87 -21.12 -16.42
N TYR A 348 -5.75 -22.11 -16.53
CA TYR A 348 -6.27 -22.87 -15.39
C TYR A 348 -6.49 -24.35 -15.74
N ILE A 349 -6.65 -25.18 -14.71
CA ILE A 349 -7.13 -26.56 -14.80
C ILE A 349 -8.61 -26.57 -14.40
N GLU A 350 -9.46 -27.13 -15.24
CA GLU A 350 -10.83 -27.45 -14.87
C GLU A 350 -10.85 -28.79 -14.14
N THR A 351 -11.38 -28.78 -12.92
CA THR A 351 -11.44 -29.97 -12.05
C THR A 351 -12.72 -30.75 -12.31
N LYS A 352 -12.72 -32.05 -12.00
CA LYS A 352 -13.92 -32.90 -12.05
C LYS A 352 -15.07 -32.42 -11.17
N THR A 353 -14.77 -31.60 -10.16
CA THR A 353 -15.77 -30.96 -9.28
C THR A 353 -16.43 -29.72 -9.91
N GLY A 354 -16.07 -29.34 -11.14
CA GLY A 354 -16.56 -28.13 -11.82
C GLY A 354 -15.85 -26.84 -11.40
N SER A 355 -14.92 -26.90 -10.45
CA SER A 355 -14.12 -25.74 -10.03
C SER A 355 -12.86 -25.58 -10.89
N ARG A 356 -12.24 -24.40 -10.87
CA ARG A 356 -11.06 -24.05 -11.68
C ARG A 356 -9.86 -23.70 -10.81
N LEU A 357 -8.68 -24.24 -11.16
CA LEU A 357 -7.40 -23.99 -10.47
C LEU A 357 -6.45 -23.21 -11.38
N ILE A 358 -6.09 -21.98 -10.99
CA ILE A 358 -5.23 -21.09 -11.79
C ILE A 358 -3.78 -21.59 -11.78
N ILE A 359 -3.17 -21.78 -12.96
CA ILE A 359 -1.78 -22.28 -13.14
C ILE A 359 -0.84 -21.24 -13.77
N SER A 360 -1.21 -19.97 -13.74
CA SER A 360 -0.44 -18.85 -14.32
C SER A 360 -0.55 -17.61 -13.45
N GLY A 361 0.18 -16.54 -13.79
CA GLY A 361 0.24 -15.34 -12.95
C GLY A 361 0.81 -15.66 -11.56
N TRP A 362 0.24 -15.07 -10.52
CA TRP A 362 0.65 -15.26 -9.13
C TRP A 362 0.58 -16.74 -8.71
N TRP A 363 -0.54 -17.38 -9.02
CA TRP A 363 -0.82 -18.77 -8.66
C TRP A 363 -0.04 -19.79 -9.52
N GLY A 364 0.58 -19.34 -10.61
CA GLY A 364 1.54 -20.14 -11.38
C GLY A 364 2.96 -20.13 -10.81
N MET A 365 3.32 -19.12 -10.01
CA MET A 365 4.66 -19.01 -9.41
C MET A 365 4.82 -19.94 -8.20
N SER A 366 3.85 -19.91 -7.29
CA SER A 366 3.72 -20.83 -6.18
C SER A 366 2.26 -20.94 -5.77
N ARG A 367 1.91 -22.05 -5.12
CA ARG A 367 0.52 -22.36 -4.75
C ARG A 367 -0.06 -21.37 -3.74
N HIS A 368 0.80 -20.75 -2.94
CA HIS A 368 0.46 -19.80 -1.89
C HIS A 368 1.43 -18.60 -1.89
N ILE A 369 1.62 -17.96 -3.04
CA ILE A 369 2.47 -16.75 -3.13
C ILE A 369 1.94 -15.60 -2.28
N ASN A 370 0.63 -15.55 -2.04
CA ASN A 370 0.01 -14.61 -1.11
C ASN A 370 0.56 -14.77 0.31
N TYR A 371 0.89 -15.99 0.76
CA TYR A 371 1.48 -16.22 2.09
C TYR A 371 2.91 -15.68 2.17
N LEU A 372 3.67 -15.70 1.07
CA LEU A 372 4.97 -15.02 1.03
C LEU A 372 4.79 -13.51 1.20
N GLY A 373 3.84 -12.90 0.47
CA GLY A 373 3.55 -11.47 0.61
C GLY A 373 3.17 -11.08 2.04
N ASP A 374 2.32 -11.89 2.68
CA ASP A 374 1.89 -11.70 4.07
C ASP A 374 3.07 -11.78 5.05
N TRP A 375 3.96 -12.76 4.86
CA TRP A 375 5.14 -12.92 5.71
C TRP A 375 6.17 -11.79 5.54
N LEU A 376 6.36 -11.27 4.32
CA LEU A 376 7.24 -10.11 4.08
C LEU A 376 6.71 -8.85 4.77
N MET A 377 5.38 -8.65 4.77
CA MET A 377 4.77 -7.59 5.59
C MET A 377 5.07 -7.83 7.06
N ALA A 378 4.82 -9.04 7.58
CA ALA A 378 5.09 -9.35 8.98
C ALA A 378 6.54 -9.08 9.41
N LEU A 379 7.51 -9.44 8.57
CA LEU A 379 8.92 -9.16 8.82
C LEU A 379 9.19 -7.64 8.85
N SER A 380 8.63 -6.89 7.90
CA SER A 380 8.80 -5.43 7.82
C SER A 380 8.25 -4.69 9.04
N TRP A 381 7.31 -5.26 9.78
CA TRP A 381 6.75 -4.63 10.99
C TRP A 381 7.73 -4.70 12.16
N SER A 382 8.59 -5.72 12.22
CA SER A 382 9.57 -5.93 13.30
C SER A 382 10.92 -5.26 13.05
N LEU A 383 11.32 -5.06 11.79
CA LEU A 383 12.60 -4.41 11.44
C LEU A 383 12.81 -3.01 12.05
N PRO A 384 11.78 -2.14 12.20
CA PRO A 384 11.95 -0.85 12.88
C PRO A 384 12.53 -0.97 14.29
N CYS A 385 12.30 -2.07 15.00
CA CYS A 385 12.79 -2.33 16.35
C CYS A 385 14.30 -2.64 16.41
N GLY A 386 14.99 -2.78 15.27
CA GLY A 386 16.40 -3.17 15.25
C GLY A 386 16.60 -4.61 15.69
N PHE A 387 17.73 -4.94 16.33
CA PHE A 387 18.09 -6.33 16.70
C PHE A 387 18.44 -6.49 18.18
N GLY A 388 18.03 -5.54 19.03
CA GLY A 388 18.34 -5.56 20.47
C GLY A 388 17.55 -6.59 21.26
N SER A 389 16.45 -7.11 20.70
CA SER A 389 15.62 -8.16 21.30
C SER A 389 14.98 -9.03 20.22
N VAL A 390 14.76 -10.31 20.54
CA VAL A 390 14.00 -11.25 19.70
C VAL A 390 12.48 -11.08 19.87
N ILE A 391 12.00 -10.43 20.94
CA ILE A 391 10.57 -10.32 21.27
C ILE A 391 9.78 -9.59 20.16
N PRO A 392 10.24 -8.46 19.58
CA PRO A 392 9.56 -7.87 18.44
C PRO A 392 9.48 -8.79 17.21
N TYR A 393 10.39 -9.76 17.08
CA TYR A 393 10.42 -10.76 15.99
C TYR A 393 9.60 -12.01 16.31
N PHE A 394 9.01 -12.10 17.51
CA PHE A 394 8.07 -13.17 17.85
C PHE A 394 6.96 -13.26 16.79
N TYR A 395 6.39 -12.13 16.37
CA TYR A 395 5.32 -12.08 15.38
C TYR A 395 5.71 -12.72 14.03
N PRO A 396 6.74 -12.26 13.28
CA PRO A 396 7.10 -12.88 12.00
C PRO A 396 7.55 -14.34 12.12
N ILE A 397 8.12 -14.77 13.26
CA ILE A 397 8.49 -16.16 13.52
C ILE A 397 7.24 -17.02 13.71
N TYR A 398 6.36 -16.63 14.62
CA TYR A 398 5.07 -17.28 14.86
C TYR A 398 4.24 -17.34 13.58
N PHE A 399 4.18 -16.23 12.84
CA PHE A 399 3.38 -16.13 11.62
C PHE A 399 3.93 -17.02 10.51
N ALA A 400 5.26 -17.18 10.38
CA ALA A 400 5.85 -18.17 9.48
C ALA A 400 5.37 -19.60 9.79
N ILE A 401 5.42 -19.99 11.07
CA ILE A 401 4.96 -21.31 11.53
C ILE A 401 3.47 -21.50 11.24
N LEU A 402 2.66 -20.47 11.53
CA LEU A 402 1.23 -20.47 11.24
C LEU A 402 0.95 -20.64 9.74
N LEU A 403 1.63 -19.89 8.87
CA LEU A 403 1.47 -19.98 7.42
C LEU A 403 1.90 -21.34 6.86
N LEU A 404 2.99 -21.92 7.40
CA LEU A 404 3.41 -23.28 7.05
C LEU A 404 2.36 -24.31 7.45
N HIS A 405 1.83 -24.23 8.66
CA HIS A 405 0.75 -25.12 9.11
C HIS A 405 -0.52 -24.94 8.27
N ARG A 406 -0.91 -23.69 8.00
CA ARG A 406 -2.08 -23.33 7.17
C ARG A 406 -1.96 -23.87 5.76
N GLU A 407 -0.80 -23.75 5.14
CA GLU A 407 -0.52 -24.32 3.81
C GLU A 407 -0.70 -25.84 3.80
N ARG A 408 -0.27 -26.54 4.86
CA ARG A 408 -0.42 -28.01 4.94
C ARG A 408 -1.89 -28.42 5.07
N ARG A 409 -2.68 -27.70 5.86
CA ARG A 409 -4.13 -27.92 5.97
C ARG A 409 -4.83 -27.65 4.64
N ASP A 410 -4.48 -26.55 3.97
CA ASP A 410 -5.03 -26.20 2.66
C ASP A 410 -4.67 -27.25 1.59
N ASP A 411 -3.42 -27.72 1.55
CA ASP A 411 -2.98 -28.79 0.61
C ASP A 411 -3.75 -30.09 0.88
N HIS A 412 -3.93 -30.49 2.14
CA HIS A 412 -4.72 -31.67 2.49
C HIS A 412 -6.18 -31.53 2.06
N LYS A 413 -6.82 -30.38 2.36
CA LYS A 413 -8.19 -30.08 1.96
C LYS A 413 -8.36 -30.11 0.44
N CYS A 414 -7.42 -29.55 -0.30
CA CYS A 414 -7.45 -29.55 -1.76
C CYS A 414 -7.19 -30.95 -2.36
N ARG A 415 -6.34 -31.78 -1.73
CA ARG A 415 -6.19 -33.21 -2.11
C ARG A 415 -7.48 -33.98 -1.93
N THR A 416 -8.12 -33.86 -0.78
CA THR A 416 -9.39 -34.54 -0.49
C THR A 416 -10.50 -34.08 -1.43
N LYS A 417 -10.55 -32.78 -1.76
CA LYS A 417 -11.58 -32.21 -2.62
C LYS A 417 -11.38 -32.51 -4.11
N TYR A 418 -10.17 -32.36 -4.64
CA TYR A 418 -9.91 -32.40 -6.09
C TYR A 418 -9.18 -33.67 -6.56
N GLY A 419 -8.65 -34.49 -5.65
CA GLY A 419 -7.98 -35.76 -5.97
C GLY A 419 -6.88 -35.61 -7.02
N ALA A 420 -6.98 -36.40 -8.10
CA ALA A 420 -6.00 -36.43 -9.19
C ALA A 420 -5.78 -35.07 -9.88
N ASP A 421 -6.79 -34.18 -9.90
CA ASP A 421 -6.63 -32.85 -10.48
C ASP A 421 -5.71 -31.97 -9.63
N TRP A 422 -5.73 -32.15 -8.30
CA TRP A 422 -4.78 -31.49 -7.41
C TRP A 422 -3.36 -32.01 -7.59
N GLU A 423 -3.19 -33.31 -7.81
CA GLU A 423 -1.87 -33.88 -8.09
C GLU A 423 -1.29 -33.33 -9.39
N LYS A 424 -2.14 -33.22 -10.43
CA LYS A 424 -1.78 -32.56 -11.69
C LYS A 424 -1.40 -31.10 -11.46
N TYR A 425 -2.18 -30.37 -10.66
CA TYR A 425 -1.89 -28.99 -10.27
C TYR A 425 -0.52 -28.87 -9.58
N CYS A 426 -0.24 -29.75 -8.60
CA CYS A 426 1.03 -29.76 -7.87
C CYS A 426 2.24 -30.12 -8.74
N LYS A 427 2.06 -30.90 -9.81
CA LYS A 427 3.12 -31.19 -10.79
C LYS A 427 3.48 -29.97 -11.64
N ILE A 428 2.49 -29.14 -11.94
CA ILE A 428 2.66 -27.88 -12.70
C ILE A 428 3.22 -26.79 -11.79
N VAL A 429 2.55 -26.52 -10.67
CA VAL A 429 2.95 -25.50 -9.67
C VAL A 429 3.62 -26.19 -8.49
N LYS A 430 4.91 -26.48 -8.64
CA LYS A 430 5.69 -27.28 -7.68
C LYS A 430 5.84 -26.61 -6.31
N TYR A 431 6.10 -25.30 -6.32
CA TYR A 431 6.42 -24.51 -5.13
C TYR A 431 5.19 -24.23 -4.27
N ARG A 432 5.36 -24.34 -2.96
CA ARG A 432 4.28 -24.11 -1.97
C ARG A 432 4.11 -22.62 -1.70
N ILE A 433 5.11 -22.00 -1.07
CA ILE A 433 5.09 -20.58 -0.68
C ILE A 433 6.18 -19.81 -1.43
N ILE A 434 7.45 -20.19 -1.28
CA ILE A 434 8.60 -19.53 -1.91
C ILE A 434 8.81 -20.08 -3.34
N PRO A 435 8.79 -19.23 -4.39
CA PRO A 435 8.98 -19.67 -5.78
C PRO A 435 10.44 -20.04 -6.09
N ALA A 436 10.66 -20.83 -7.14
CA ALA A 436 11.99 -21.28 -7.62
C ALA A 436 13.00 -20.16 -7.83
N ASN A 437 12.50 -19.08 -8.41
CA ASN A 437 13.30 -17.95 -8.84
C ASN A 437 12.62 -16.70 -8.25
N PRO A 438 13.17 -16.13 -7.16
CA PRO A 438 12.65 -14.89 -6.57
C PRO A 438 12.61 -13.74 -7.59
N LEU A 439 13.48 -13.78 -8.60
CA LEU A 439 13.55 -12.79 -9.69
C LEU A 439 12.51 -13.03 -10.79
N ALA A 440 11.73 -14.12 -10.74
CA ALA A 440 10.59 -14.34 -11.64
C ALA A 440 9.41 -13.37 -11.37
N LEU A 441 9.49 -12.56 -10.30
CA LEU A 441 8.64 -11.38 -10.11
C LEU A 441 8.72 -10.40 -11.29
N ASN A 442 9.82 -10.41 -12.06
CA ASN A 442 9.99 -9.59 -13.26
C ASN A 442 9.17 -10.10 -14.47
N ASN A 443 8.73 -11.38 -14.46
CA ASN A 443 7.87 -11.96 -15.51
C ASN A 443 6.37 -11.77 -15.24
N LEU A 444 6.00 -11.14 -14.12
CA LEU A 444 4.66 -10.64 -13.90
C LEU A 444 4.53 -9.28 -14.59
N GLY A 445 4.38 -9.31 -15.92
CA GLY A 445 3.96 -8.16 -16.74
C GLY A 445 2.55 -7.64 -16.43
N GLY A 446 2.08 -7.79 -15.19
CA GLY A 446 0.76 -7.42 -14.70
C GLY A 446 0.69 -6.06 -14.00
N PHE A 447 1.83 -5.45 -13.64
CA PHE A 447 1.81 -4.09 -13.05
C PHE A 447 1.25 -3.06 -14.06
N ALA A 448 1.45 -3.30 -15.36
CA ALA A 448 0.92 -2.46 -16.43
C ALA A 448 -0.55 -2.74 -16.80
N GLN A 449 -1.14 -3.86 -16.37
CA GLN A 449 -2.50 -4.26 -16.78
C GLN A 449 -3.58 -4.06 -15.71
N PHE A 450 -3.22 -3.98 -14.42
CA PHE A 450 -4.19 -3.63 -13.37
C PHE A 450 -4.48 -2.13 -13.29
N VAL A 451 -3.61 -1.28 -13.84
CA VAL A 451 -3.87 0.16 -14.00
C VAL A 451 -4.73 0.45 -15.24
N SER A 452 -4.83 -0.49 -16.19
CA SER A 452 -5.49 -0.24 -17.49
C SER A 452 -6.93 -0.73 -17.63
N ALA A 453 -7.53 -1.40 -16.64
CA ALA A 453 -8.80 -2.11 -16.85
C ALA A 453 -10.06 -1.35 -16.42
N ASN A 454 -9.95 -0.22 -15.72
CA ASN A 454 -11.11 0.63 -15.37
C ASN A 454 -10.76 2.13 -15.50
N SER A 455 -10.32 2.54 -16.68
CA SER A 455 -10.40 3.94 -17.09
C SER A 455 -11.42 4.06 -18.23
N PRO A 456 -12.33 5.06 -18.21
CA PRO A 456 -13.32 5.32 -19.25
C PRO A 456 -12.71 5.84 -20.57
N ALA A 457 -11.50 5.39 -20.93
CA ALA A 457 -10.73 5.88 -22.06
C ALA A 457 -10.91 5.06 -23.35
N ALA A 458 -11.74 4.01 -23.35
CA ALA A 458 -12.00 3.20 -24.54
C ALA A 458 -13.01 3.83 -25.52
N LEU A 459 -13.53 5.03 -25.24
CA LEU A 459 -14.55 5.71 -26.06
C LEU A 459 -14.05 6.95 -26.83
N LEU A 460 -12.76 7.28 -26.79
CA LEU A 460 -12.22 8.45 -27.51
C LEU A 460 -10.97 8.09 -28.31
N ALA A 461 -11.10 7.11 -29.21
CA ALA A 461 -10.18 6.97 -30.33
C ALA A 461 -10.52 8.01 -31.40
N SER A 462 -9.85 9.17 -31.35
CA SER A 462 -9.63 10.02 -32.52
C SER A 462 -8.12 10.26 -32.67
N PRO A 463 -7.54 10.13 -33.87
CA PRO A 463 -6.11 10.24 -34.05
C PRO A 463 -5.67 11.71 -33.93
N ARG A 464 -4.80 12.02 -32.97
CA ARG A 464 -4.04 13.27 -32.94
C ARG A 464 -2.54 12.97 -32.77
N PRO A 465 -1.66 13.84 -33.30
CA PRO A 465 -0.35 13.46 -33.78
C PRO A 465 0.58 13.07 -32.64
N SER A 466 1.29 11.97 -32.82
CA SER A 466 2.46 11.61 -32.02
C SER A 466 3.44 12.76 -31.91
N THR A 467 3.94 13.02 -30.71
CA THR A 467 5.21 13.73 -30.50
C THR A 467 6.26 13.22 -31.50
N PRO A 468 6.97 14.08 -32.25
CA PRO A 468 7.78 13.66 -33.38
C PRO A 468 8.83 12.63 -32.99
N SER A 469 8.81 11.48 -33.67
CA SER A 469 9.85 10.46 -33.64
C SER A 469 11.21 11.03 -34.03
N SER A 470 12.25 10.48 -33.42
CA SER A 470 13.64 10.95 -33.42
C SER A 470 14.42 10.77 -34.73
N VAL A 471 13.77 10.74 -35.90
CA VAL A 471 14.44 10.39 -37.16
C VAL A 471 14.16 11.39 -38.29
N ASP A 472 12.99 12.03 -38.35
CA ASP A 472 12.61 12.81 -39.54
C ASP A 472 13.15 14.25 -39.59
N SER A 473 13.71 14.79 -38.50
CA SER A 473 13.98 16.24 -38.40
C SER A 473 15.43 16.68 -38.67
N ILE A 474 16.37 15.77 -38.97
CA ILE A 474 17.78 16.14 -39.24
C ILE A 474 18.14 16.01 -40.73
N GLU A 475 17.51 15.09 -41.47
CA GLU A 475 17.82 14.89 -42.89
C GLU A 475 17.37 16.06 -43.78
N SER A 476 16.30 16.77 -43.41
CA SER A 476 15.78 17.92 -44.17
C SER A 476 16.60 19.22 -44.07
N LEU A 477 17.68 19.23 -43.28
CA LEU A 477 18.52 20.42 -43.01
C LEU A 477 19.84 20.46 -43.79
N THR A 478 20.08 19.49 -44.67
CA THR A 478 21.43 19.17 -45.15
C THR A 478 21.90 19.94 -46.38
N THR A 479 21.09 20.80 -46.99
CA THR A 479 21.46 21.51 -48.23
C THR A 479 22.04 22.92 -48.04
N ASP A 480 21.78 23.62 -46.93
CA ASP A 480 22.14 25.05 -46.76
C ASP A 480 22.98 25.38 -45.50
N LEU A 481 23.43 24.37 -44.75
CA LEU A 481 24.21 24.57 -43.52
C LEU A 481 25.70 24.26 -43.73
N ASP A 482 26.55 25.04 -43.05
CA ASP A 482 28.00 24.79 -42.98
C ASP A 482 28.28 23.34 -42.54
N PRO A 483 29.14 22.58 -43.26
CA PRO A 483 29.55 21.24 -42.86
C PRO A 483 29.99 21.14 -41.39
N GLU A 484 30.64 22.17 -40.84
CA GLU A 484 31.05 22.21 -39.43
C GLU A 484 29.83 22.19 -38.48
N LEU A 485 28.80 23.00 -38.77
CA LEU A 485 27.56 23.01 -38.00
C LEU A 485 26.85 21.66 -38.04
N VAL A 486 26.81 21.01 -39.20
CA VAL A 486 26.19 19.67 -39.34
C VAL A 486 26.89 18.67 -38.43
N VAL A 487 28.22 18.72 -38.35
CA VAL A 487 29.01 17.87 -37.45
C VAL A 487 28.69 18.17 -35.98
N ILE A 488 28.62 19.45 -35.60
CA ILE A 488 28.27 19.87 -34.24
C ILE A 488 26.87 19.35 -33.84
N PHE A 489 25.84 19.54 -34.68
CA PHE A 489 24.48 19.06 -34.40
C PHE A 489 24.40 17.53 -34.31
N LYS A 490 25.16 16.81 -35.15
CA LYS A 490 25.31 15.35 -35.05
C LYS A 490 25.95 14.94 -33.73
N LYS A 491 26.97 15.66 -33.24
CA LYS A 491 27.58 15.40 -31.92
C LYS A 491 26.60 15.65 -30.78
N ILE A 492 25.80 16.73 -30.81
CA ILE A 492 24.80 17.03 -29.76
C ILE A 492 23.71 15.94 -29.71
N SER A 493 23.39 15.34 -30.85
CA SER A 493 22.39 14.26 -30.95
C SER A 493 22.89 12.89 -30.46
N LYS A 494 24.20 12.75 -30.16
CA LYS A 494 24.76 11.52 -29.57
C LYS A 494 24.28 11.34 -28.14
N ARG A 495 24.37 10.12 -27.60
CA ARG A 495 23.92 9.82 -26.23
C ARG A 495 24.93 10.20 -25.14
N ASP A 496 26.22 10.21 -25.47
CA ASP A 496 27.30 10.45 -24.51
C ASP A 496 27.30 11.90 -23.99
N THR A 497 27.23 12.05 -22.67
CA THR A 497 27.13 13.34 -21.98
C THR A 497 28.33 14.24 -22.22
N VAL A 498 29.54 13.69 -22.18
CA VAL A 498 30.78 14.47 -22.37
C VAL A 498 30.85 15.01 -23.80
N THR A 499 30.46 14.19 -24.77
CA THR A 499 30.36 14.59 -26.18
C THR A 499 29.31 15.68 -26.39
N LYS A 500 28.15 15.59 -25.74
CA LYS A 500 27.13 16.65 -25.80
C LYS A 500 27.64 17.98 -25.24
N ILE A 501 28.30 17.97 -24.08
CA ILE A 501 28.83 19.19 -23.45
C ILE A 501 29.84 19.87 -24.38
N LYS A 502 30.84 19.11 -24.86
CA LYS A 502 31.84 19.65 -25.80
C LYS A 502 31.19 20.19 -27.07
N ALA A 503 30.19 19.49 -27.61
CA ALA A 503 29.50 19.95 -28.81
C ALA A 503 28.65 21.21 -28.58
N LEU A 504 28.08 21.39 -27.38
CA LEU A 504 27.37 22.62 -27.02
C LEU A 504 28.34 23.80 -26.82
N GLU A 505 29.53 23.56 -26.25
CA GLU A 505 30.61 24.55 -26.17
C GLU A 505 31.10 24.95 -27.58
N GLU A 506 31.37 23.96 -28.45
CA GLU A 506 31.70 24.20 -29.86
C GLU A 506 30.62 25.01 -30.58
N LEU A 507 29.33 24.67 -30.36
CA LEU A 507 28.21 25.40 -30.94
C LEU A 507 28.14 26.85 -30.45
N GLU A 508 28.33 27.08 -29.16
CA GLU A 508 28.34 28.43 -28.58
C GLU A 508 29.43 29.30 -29.22
N VAL A 509 30.67 28.79 -29.27
CA VAL A 509 31.82 29.49 -29.87
C VAL A 509 31.59 29.77 -31.35
N TYR A 510 31.08 28.78 -32.09
CA TYR A 510 30.77 28.93 -33.51
C TYR A 510 29.72 30.03 -33.73
N LEU A 511 28.60 29.99 -33.00
CA LEU A 511 27.51 30.95 -33.18
C LEU A 511 27.88 32.37 -32.70
N GLN A 512 28.78 32.50 -31.72
CA GLN A 512 29.33 33.80 -31.33
C GLN A 512 30.16 34.43 -32.47
N SER A 513 30.94 33.60 -33.17
CA SER A 513 31.77 34.01 -34.30
C SER A 513 30.96 34.21 -35.59
N ASN A 514 29.90 33.43 -35.79
CA ASN A 514 29.10 33.39 -37.02
C ASN A 514 27.62 33.73 -36.77
N LYS A 515 27.34 34.98 -36.35
CA LYS A 515 25.98 35.42 -36.00
C LYS A 515 24.94 35.24 -37.12
N HIS A 516 25.36 35.26 -38.39
CA HIS A 516 24.47 35.06 -39.54
C HIS A 516 23.86 33.64 -39.57
N ALA A 517 24.58 32.63 -39.05
CA ALA A 517 24.14 31.24 -39.02
C ALA A 517 23.01 30.98 -38.01
N ILE A 518 22.87 31.83 -36.97
CA ILE A 518 21.87 31.69 -35.91
C ILE A 518 20.45 31.60 -36.49
N GLY A 519 20.15 32.43 -37.49
CA GLY A 519 18.83 32.42 -38.13
C GLY A 519 18.54 31.14 -38.93
N LEU A 520 19.58 30.48 -39.46
CA LEU A 520 19.46 29.26 -40.26
C LEU A 520 19.22 28.03 -39.37
N VAL A 521 19.84 27.99 -38.19
CA VAL A 521 19.72 26.87 -37.26
C VAL A 521 18.53 26.97 -36.32
N LEU A 522 17.79 28.10 -36.32
CA LEU A 522 16.74 28.39 -35.34
C LEU A 522 15.67 27.29 -35.27
N GLY A 523 15.15 26.83 -36.41
CA GLY A 523 14.11 25.80 -36.45
C GLY A 523 14.58 24.48 -35.82
N SER A 524 15.79 24.04 -36.16
CA SER A 524 16.41 22.81 -35.62
C SER A 524 16.73 22.96 -34.13
N TRP A 525 17.21 24.16 -33.75
CA TRP A 525 17.55 24.47 -32.37
C TRP A 525 16.35 24.38 -31.44
N VAL A 526 15.18 24.86 -31.87
CA VAL A 526 13.94 24.81 -31.07
C VAL A 526 13.57 23.36 -30.72
N GLY A 527 13.57 22.46 -31.70
CA GLY A 527 13.28 21.04 -31.46
C GLY A 527 14.36 20.34 -30.62
N LEU A 528 15.63 20.72 -30.79
CA LEU A 528 16.74 20.15 -30.02
C LEU A 528 16.74 20.64 -28.56
N TYR A 529 16.47 21.93 -28.34
CA TYR A 529 16.38 22.56 -27.03
C TYR A 529 15.34 21.86 -26.16
N GLY A 530 14.16 21.54 -26.71
CA GLY A 530 13.12 20.77 -26.02
C GLY A 530 13.57 19.41 -25.48
N LYS A 531 14.53 18.77 -26.15
CA LYS A 531 15.14 17.50 -25.69
C LYS A 531 16.25 17.74 -24.67
N LEU A 532 17.08 18.75 -24.90
CA LEU A 532 18.24 19.05 -24.05
C LEU A 532 17.84 19.50 -22.64
N VAL A 533 16.77 20.27 -22.48
CA VAL A 533 16.28 20.69 -21.15
C VAL A 533 15.75 19.50 -20.31
N LEU A 534 15.49 18.36 -20.95
CA LEU A 534 15.09 17.13 -20.26
C LEU A 534 16.30 16.26 -19.88
N GLU A 535 17.54 16.61 -20.22
CA GLU A 535 18.72 15.79 -19.90
C GLU A 535 18.94 15.63 -18.38
N VAL A 536 19.48 14.47 -17.98
CA VAL A 536 19.76 14.17 -16.56
C VAL A 536 20.90 15.06 -16.07
N ASP A 537 21.99 15.14 -16.83
CA ASP A 537 23.18 15.91 -16.45
C ASP A 537 22.89 17.41 -16.42
N ARG A 538 23.14 18.03 -15.27
CA ARG A 538 22.93 19.46 -15.03
C ARG A 538 23.74 20.34 -15.98
N ARG A 539 24.97 19.94 -16.33
CA ARG A 539 25.87 20.72 -17.20
C ARG A 539 25.34 20.78 -18.62
N VAL A 540 24.78 19.69 -19.14
CA VAL A 540 24.13 19.69 -20.48
C VAL A 540 22.97 20.68 -20.51
N ARG A 541 22.12 20.68 -19.48
CA ARG A 541 21.00 21.63 -19.38
C ARG A 541 21.47 23.08 -19.24
N LEU A 542 22.53 23.32 -18.48
CA LEU A 542 23.11 24.66 -18.31
C LEU A 542 23.67 25.20 -19.64
N MET A 543 24.50 24.40 -20.32
CA MET A 543 25.06 24.75 -21.64
C MET A 543 23.95 24.96 -22.69
N ALA A 544 22.92 24.12 -22.67
CA ALA A 544 21.77 24.29 -23.56
C ALA A 544 21.07 25.65 -23.34
N ASN A 545 20.94 26.10 -22.09
CA ASN A 545 20.36 27.41 -21.78
C ASN A 545 21.29 28.60 -22.15
N GLN A 546 22.61 28.41 -22.09
CA GLN A 546 23.58 29.40 -22.57
C GLN A 546 23.48 29.59 -24.10
N VAL A 547 23.52 28.49 -24.84
CA VAL A 547 23.31 28.51 -26.30
C VAL A 547 21.93 29.06 -26.64
N HIS A 548 20.90 28.69 -25.88
CA HIS A 548 19.54 29.20 -26.09
C HIS A 548 19.48 30.73 -25.96
N THR A 549 20.18 31.29 -24.97
CA THR A 549 20.30 32.75 -24.79
C THR A 549 20.99 33.42 -25.98
N LEU A 550 22.08 32.83 -26.47
CA LEU A 550 22.76 33.34 -27.66
C LEU A 550 21.83 33.31 -28.89
N VAL A 551 21.07 32.23 -29.07
CA VAL A 551 20.14 32.11 -30.20
C VAL A 551 19.02 33.15 -30.08
N THR A 552 18.28 33.18 -28.97
CA THR A 552 17.07 33.99 -28.82
C THR A 552 17.35 35.50 -28.84
N THR A 553 18.47 35.94 -28.26
CA THR A 553 18.87 37.37 -28.27
C THR A 553 19.25 37.89 -29.65
N ASN A 554 19.68 37.01 -30.58
CA ASN A 554 20.13 37.41 -31.92
C ASN A 554 19.08 37.25 -33.01
N VAL A 555 18.07 36.38 -32.86
CA VAL A 555 17.05 36.13 -33.90
C VAL A 555 15.94 37.19 -33.97
N LYS A 556 15.75 38.00 -32.92
CA LYS A 556 14.74 39.07 -32.84
C LYS A 556 13.35 38.57 -33.29
N LYS A 557 12.73 39.23 -34.27
CA LYS A 557 11.39 38.89 -34.81
C LYS A 557 11.32 37.48 -35.43
N LYS A 558 12.44 36.89 -35.86
CA LYS A 558 12.46 35.53 -36.41
C LYS A 558 12.11 34.46 -35.37
N LEU A 559 12.13 34.79 -34.07
CA LEU A 559 11.67 33.88 -33.02
C LEU A 559 10.15 33.68 -33.03
N ALA A 560 9.38 34.68 -33.51
CA ALA A 560 7.93 34.71 -33.38
C ALA A 560 7.21 33.44 -33.87
N PRO A 561 7.55 32.84 -35.03
CA PRO A 561 6.91 31.61 -35.52
C PRO A 561 7.17 30.38 -34.63
N HIS A 562 8.23 30.40 -33.82
CA HIS A 562 8.66 29.28 -33.00
C HIS A 562 8.35 29.45 -31.51
N LEU A 563 7.75 30.58 -31.12
CA LEU A 563 7.50 30.90 -29.71
C LEU A 563 6.64 29.84 -29.03
N LYS A 564 5.61 29.37 -29.72
CA LYS A 564 4.68 28.36 -29.20
C LYS A 564 5.36 27.00 -28.97
N ASP A 565 6.28 26.62 -29.85
CA ASP A 565 7.01 25.35 -29.75
C ASP A 565 8.06 25.37 -28.62
N VAL A 566 8.64 26.54 -28.35
CA VAL A 566 9.79 26.66 -27.44
C VAL A 566 9.42 27.12 -26.03
N MET A 567 8.25 27.74 -25.84
CA MET A 567 7.86 28.34 -24.57
C MET A 567 7.77 27.31 -23.43
N GLY A 568 7.13 26.16 -23.67
CA GLY A 568 7.03 25.09 -22.66
C GLY A 568 8.40 24.63 -22.14
N PRO A 569 9.33 24.19 -23.02
CA PRO A 569 10.70 23.89 -22.64
C PRO A 569 11.48 25.02 -21.96
N TRP A 570 11.26 26.27 -22.39
CA TRP A 570 11.92 27.44 -21.81
C TRP A 570 11.44 27.70 -20.38
N LEU A 571 10.12 27.67 -20.16
CA LEU A 571 9.52 27.76 -18.83
C LEU A 571 9.97 26.61 -17.93
N LEU A 572 10.14 25.40 -18.46
CA LEU A 572 10.70 24.27 -17.72
C LEU A 572 12.10 24.60 -17.16
N SER A 573 12.95 25.27 -17.93
CA SER A 573 14.28 25.72 -17.48
C SER A 573 14.19 26.89 -16.48
N MET A 574 13.23 27.81 -16.64
CA MET A 574 12.97 28.92 -15.70
C MET A 574 12.48 28.45 -14.32
N HIS A 575 12.05 27.19 -14.23
CA HIS A 575 11.59 26.51 -13.02
C HIS A 575 12.39 25.24 -12.71
N ASP A 576 13.63 25.11 -13.20
CA ASP A 576 14.53 24.00 -12.86
C ASP A 576 14.89 24.02 -11.35
N GLN A 577 15.31 22.88 -10.82
CA GLN A 577 15.76 22.78 -9.43
C GLN A 577 17.15 23.40 -9.22
N ALA A 578 17.96 23.46 -10.26
CA ALA A 578 19.28 24.05 -10.21
C ALA A 578 19.21 25.56 -10.41
N LYS A 579 19.58 26.33 -9.37
CA LYS A 579 19.46 27.80 -9.36
C LYS A 579 20.26 28.51 -10.44
N ASP A 580 21.39 27.92 -10.85
CA ASP A 580 22.22 28.42 -11.95
C ASP A 580 21.51 28.32 -13.30
N ILE A 581 20.80 27.21 -13.56
CA ILE A 581 19.97 27.04 -14.76
C ILE A 581 18.82 28.06 -14.75
N VAL A 582 18.10 28.18 -13.63
CA VAL A 582 17.00 29.14 -13.48
C VAL A 582 17.46 30.56 -13.77
N ARG A 583 18.62 30.95 -13.24
CA ARG A 583 19.18 32.29 -13.46
C ARG A 583 19.47 32.53 -14.95
N VAL A 584 20.12 31.59 -15.63
CA VAL A 584 20.42 31.73 -17.08
C VAL A 584 19.13 31.78 -17.90
N ALA A 585 18.19 30.87 -17.66
CA ALA A 585 16.93 30.79 -18.40
C ALA A 585 16.05 32.02 -18.23
N ARG A 586 15.95 32.57 -16.99
CA ARG A 586 15.21 33.81 -16.73
C ARG A 586 15.89 35.02 -17.34
N ASN A 587 17.21 35.17 -17.17
CA ASN A 587 17.95 36.26 -17.81
C ASN A 587 17.78 36.23 -19.34
N SER A 588 17.77 35.04 -19.93
CA SER A 588 17.47 34.82 -21.35
C SER A 588 16.10 35.39 -21.72
N PHE A 589 15.05 34.97 -21.02
CA PHE A 589 13.67 35.42 -21.27
C PHE A 589 13.53 36.93 -21.09
N GLU A 590 14.09 37.47 -20.01
CA GLU A 590 14.01 38.88 -19.66
C GLU A 590 14.82 39.78 -20.60
N SER A 591 15.87 39.25 -21.24
CA SER A 591 16.64 39.97 -22.26
C SER A 591 15.93 40.04 -23.61
N VAL A 592 15.03 39.09 -23.90
CA VAL A 592 14.26 39.02 -25.15
C VAL A 592 12.94 39.79 -25.03
N PHE A 593 12.30 39.75 -23.86
CA PHE A 593 11.00 40.38 -23.62
C PHE A 593 11.08 41.46 -22.53
N ALA A 594 10.81 42.71 -22.94
CA ALA A 594 10.64 43.84 -22.05
C ALA A 594 9.53 43.57 -21.01
N ALA A 595 9.66 44.15 -19.80
CA ALA A 595 8.82 43.83 -18.65
C ALA A 595 7.31 43.93 -18.93
N ASP A 596 6.90 44.95 -19.70
CA ASP A 596 5.53 45.21 -20.14
C ASP A 596 4.96 44.16 -21.13
N LYS A 597 5.83 43.39 -21.79
CA LYS A 597 5.44 42.40 -22.81
C LYS A 597 5.48 40.95 -22.32
N ARG A 598 6.01 40.69 -21.12
CA ARG A 598 6.20 39.35 -20.58
C ARG A 598 4.88 38.61 -20.39
N ALA A 599 3.91 39.21 -19.71
CA ALA A 599 2.59 38.62 -19.53
C ALA A 599 1.89 38.35 -20.88
N GLY A 600 2.03 39.29 -21.83
CA GLY A 600 1.45 39.15 -23.18
C GLY A 600 2.01 37.96 -23.97
N VAL A 601 3.33 37.72 -23.93
CA VAL A 601 3.90 36.55 -24.62
C VAL A 601 3.55 35.24 -23.93
N ILE A 602 3.44 35.22 -22.59
CA ILE A 602 2.99 34.04 -21.85
C ILE A 602 1.53 33.73 -22.17
N SER A 603 0.65 34.74 -22.23
CA SER A 603 -0.73 34.56 -22.70
C SER A 603 -0.78 34.02 -24.13
N PHE A 604 0.01 34.59 -25.06
CA PHE A 604 0.06 34.17 -26.46
C PHE A 604 0.43 32.69 -26.64
N CYS A 605 1.32 32.16 -25.79
CA CYS A 605 1.76 30.77 -25.81
C CYS A 605 1.03 29.88 -24.79
N GLN A 606 0.00 30.39 -24.11
CA GLN A 606 -0.60 29.72 -22.96
C GLN A 606 -1.16 28.34 -23.32
N LYS A 607 -1.89 28.24 -24.44
CA LYS A 607 -2.47 26.98 -24.91
C LYS A 607 -1.41 25.91 -25.14
N GLU A 608 -0.40 26.21 -25.95
CA GLU A 608 0.65 25.24 -26.30
C GLU A 608 1.52 24.89 -25.07
N THR A 609 1.65 25.83 -24.13
CA THR A 609 2.26 25.56 -22.82
C THR A 609 1.43 24.58 -22.00
N LEU A 610 0.10 24.74 -21.93
CA LEU A 610 -0.79 23.82 -21.23
C LEU A 610 -0.83 22.43 -21.88
N ASP A 611 -0.80 22.35 -23.21
CA ASP A 611 -0.67 21.08 -23.95
C ASP A 611 0.64 20.37 -23.59
N TYR A 612 1.75 21.11 -23.53
CA TYR A 612 3.04 20.58 -23.09
C TYR A 612 3.00 20.08 -21.64
N LEU A 613 2.39 20.84 -20.72
CA LEU A 613 2.24 20.46 -19.32
C LEU A 613 1.33 19.24 -19.15
N THR A 614 0.27 19.14 -19.94
CA THR A 614 -0.63 17.98 -19.99
C THR A 614 0.15 16.72 -20.34
N ASP A 615 0.98 16.77 -21.38
CA ASP A 615 1.86 15.64 -21.74
C ASP A 615 2.78 15.26 -20.58
N MET A 616 3.47 16.24 -19.98
CA MET A 616 4.41 15.97 -18.88
C MET A 616 3.74 15.43 -17.60
N LEU A 617 2.53 15.88 -17.26
CA LEU A 617 1.85 15.54 -16.00
C LEU A 617 0.98 14.29 -16.12
N LEU A 618 0.19 14.19 -17.20
CA LEU A 618 -0.81 13.14 -17.37
C LEU A 618 -0.25 11.92 -18.11
N TYR A 619 0.51 12.15 -19.18
CA TYR A 619 0.90 11.07 -20.10
C TYR A 619 2.32 10.54 -19.88
N LYS A 620 3.29 11.40 -19.55
CA LYS A 620 4.65 10.95 -19.28
C LYS A 620 4.75 10.22 -17.95
N THR A 621 5.44 9.09 -18.01
CA THR A 621 5.90 8.27 -16.88
C THR A 621 7.43 8.26 -16.84
N VAL A 622 8.00 7.74 -15.76
CA VAL A 622 9.45 7.53 -15.58
C VAL A 622 10.08 6.82 -16.79
N ASP A 623 9.42 5.77 -17.29
CA ASP A 623 9.90 4.92 -18.39
C ASP A 623 9.69 5.52 -19.78
N THR A 624 8.71 6.42 -19.95
CA THR A 624 8.51 7.10 -21.24
C THR A 624 9.36 8.35 -21.40
N LEU A 625 9.81 8.94 -20.28
CA LEU A 625 10.63 10.14 -20.26
C LEU A 625 12.14 9.83 -20.37
N SER A 626 12.53 8.59 -20.09
CA SER A 626 13.91 8.10 -20.12
C SER A 626 13.99 6.67 -20.62
N ASP A 627 15.07 6.32 -21.33
CA ASP A 627 15.29 4.95 -21.79
C ASP A 627 16.06 4.14 -20.73
N ALA A 628 15.38 3.17 -20.12
CA ALA A 628 15.93 2.32 -19.05
C ALA A 628 17.14 1.47 -19.49
N ARG A 629 17.41 1.36 -20.79
CA ARG A 629 18.61 0.66 -21.31
C ARG A 629 19.90 1.48 -21.12
N TYR A 630 19.78 2.81 -20.98
CA TYR A 630 20.91 3.73 -21.02
C TYR A 630 20.97 4.69 -19.82
N VAL A 631 19.87 4.86 -19.08
CA VAL A 631 19.79 5.75 -17.92
C VAL A 631 19.53 4.91 -16.68
N THR A 632 20.27 5.15 -15.60
CA THR A 632 20.07 4.43 -14.34
C THR A 632 18.69 4.73 -13.77
N LYS A 633 18.08 3.78 -13.05
CA LYS A 633 16.74 3.99 -12.48
C LYS A 633 16.68 5.21 -11.55
N GLU A 634 17.76 5.49 -10.81
CA GLU A 634 17.86 6.67 -9.95
C GLU A 634 17.82 7.97 -10.78
N ASP A 635 18.61 8.03 -11.85
CA ASP A 635 18.63 9.17 -12.78
C ASP A 635 17.29 9.37 -13.49
N MET A 636 16.62 8.28 -13.88
CA MET A 636 15.28 8.33 -14.48
C MET A 636 14.26 8.94 -13.50
N LEU A 637 14.29 8.50 -12.23
CA LEU A 637 13.41 9.02 -11.18
C LEU A 637 13.74 10.48 -10.85
N ALA A 638 15.02 10.85 -10.80
CA ALA A 638 15.46 12.22 -10.56
C ALA A 638 15.01 13.16 -11.70
N LYS A 639 15.17 12.72 -12.95
CA LYS A 639 14.69 13.44 -14.14
C LYS A 639 13.17 13.59 -14.12
N TYR A 640 12.42 12.52 -13.87
CA TYR A 640 10.95 12.58 -13.77
C TYR A 640 10.50 13.53 -12.66
N ALA A 641 11.12 13.45 -11.47
CA ALA A 641 10.80 14.31 -10.35
C ALA A 641 11.07 15.79 -10.63
N ARG A 642 12.20 16.09 -11.29
CA ARG A 642 12.53 17.45 -11.73
C ARG A 642 11.47 17.98 -12.68
N VAL A 643 11.17 17.23 -13.74
CA VAL A 643 10.24 17.66 -14.80
C VAL A 643 8.83 17.89 -14.25
N VAL A 644 8.28 16.93 -13.51
CA VAL A 644 6.96 17.08 -12.89
C VAL A 644 6.91 18.26 -11.91
N SER A 645 7.95 18.44 -11.10
CA SER A 645 8.01 19.56 -10.15
C SER A 645 8.04 20.91 -10.84
N SER A 646 8.85 21.04 -11.89
CA SER A 646 8.89 22.23 -12.74
C SER A 646 7.53 22.46 -13.41
N SER A 647 6.86 21.42 -13.92
CA SER A 647 5.52 21.54 -14.51
C SER A 647 4.47 22.11 -13.55
N PHE A 648 4.43 21.66 -12.29
CA PHE A 648 3.51 22.26 -11.29
C PHE A 648 3.86 23.72 -10.95
N GLN A 649 5.15 24.06 -10.94
CA GLN A 649 5.56 25.44 -10.76
C GLN A 649 5.17 26.33 -11.94
N ILE A 650 5.20 25.80 -13.17
CA ILE A 650 4.72 26.52 -14.35
C ILE A 650 3.21 26.73 -14.26
N LEU A 651 2.43 25.71 -13.89
CA LEU A 651 0.99 25.88 -13.67
C LEU A 651 0.70 26.97 -12.62
N SER A 652 1.45 26.96 -11.52
CA SER A 652 1.33 28.01 -10.49
C SER A 652 1.68 29.39 -11.04
N TYR A 653 2.76 29.48 -11.83
CA TYR A 653 3.21 30.71 -12.48
C TYR A 653 2.16 31.27 -13.45
N LEU A 654 1.54 30.43 -14.29
CA LEU A 654 0.48 30.84 -15.19
C LEU A 654 -0.72 31.40 -14.42
N ILE A 655 -1.10 30.76 -13.31
CA ILE A 655 -2.24 31.22 -12.48
C ILE A 655 -1.96 32.55 -11.79
N THR A 656 -0.72 32.78 -11.34
CA THR A 656 -0.36 34.00 -10.61
C THR A 656 -0.06 35.19 -11.53
N GLU A 657 0.53 34.94 -12.69
CA GLU A 657 0.97 36.02 -13.59
C GLU A 657 -0.08 36.43 -14.60
N LEU A 658 -0.96 35.50 -15.04
CA LEU A 658 -1.99 35.82 -16.01
C LEU A 658 -3.27 36.29 -15.33
N PRO A 659 -3.85 37.43 -15.78
CA PRO A 659 -5.13 37.89 -15.28
C PRO A 659 -6.23 36.90 -15.67
N VAL A 660 -7.35 36.93 -14.94
CA VAL A 660 -8.44 35.95 -15.06
C VAL A 660 -8.98 35.89 -16.49
N GLU A 661 -9.10 37.04 -17.15
CA GLU A 661 -9.62 37.20 -18.51
C GLU A 661 -8.76 36.47 -19.55
N GLU A 662 -7.45 36.38 -19.31
CA GLU A 662 -6.54 35.63 -20.19
C GLU A 662 -6.55 34.14 -19.87
N ARG A 663 -6.80 33.74 -18.62
CA ARG A 663 -6.89 32.32 -18.23
C ARG A 663 -8.14 31.64 -18.76
N ILE A 664 -9.27 32.36 -18.77
CA ILE A 664 -10.55 31.86 -19.28
C ILE A 664 -10.46 31.49 -20.77
N LYS A 665 -9.61 32.17 -21.55
CA LYS A 665 -9.40 31.83 -22.98
C LYS A 665 -8.85 30.42 -23.20
N CYS A 666 -8.21 29.83 -22.19
CA CYS A 666 -7.68 28.46 -22.22
C CYS A 666 -8.30 27.59 -21.12
N GLU A 667 -9.55 27.88 -20.73
CA GLU A 667 -10.23 27.16 -19.65
C GLU A 667 -10.34 25.66 -19.96
N ASP A 668 -10.61 25.28 -21.21
CA ASP A 668 -10.69 23.88 -21.64
C ASP A 668 -9.36 23.14 -21.42
N GLU A 669 -8.23 23.76 -21.74
CA GLU A 669 -6.90 23.18 -21.50
C GLU A 669 -6.56 23.07 -20.01
N TYR A 670 -6.97 24.05 -19.19
CA TYR A 670 -6.86 23.92 -17.74
C TYR A 670 -7.75 22.79 -17.20
N LYS A 671 -8.99 22.65 -17.68
CA LYS A 671 -9.92 21.58 -17.28
C LYS A 671 -9.38 20.20 -17.61
N ILE A 672 -8.70 20.01 -18.74
CA ILE A 672 -8.03 18.72 -19.05
C ILE A 672 -7.08 18.29 -17.92
N ILE A 673 -6.33 19.23 -17.34
CA ILE A 673 -5.40 18.96 -16.23
C ILE A 673 -6.15 18.88 -14.89
N MET A 674 -7.04 19.84 -14.61
CA MET A 674 -7.67 20.02 -13.30
C MET A 674 -8.86 19.09 -13.05
N ASP A 675 -9.54 18.61 -14.09
CA ASP A 675 -10.65 17.65 -13.94
C ASP A 675 -10.16 16.20 -13.99
N ASP A 676 -8.88 15.97 -14.32
CA ASP A 676 -8.27 14.66 -14.28
C ASP A 676 -8.14 14.16 -12.83
N THR A 677 -9.08 13.32 -12.42
CA THR A 677 -9.10 12.75 -11.06
C THR A 677 -7.86 11.92 -10.72
N THR A 678 -7.11 11.44 -11.74
CA THR A 678 -5.88 10.69 -11.54
C THR A 678 -4.72 11.61 -11.20
N LEU A 679 -4.65 12.84 -11.74
CA LEU A 679 -3.66 13.85 -11.41
C LEU A 679 -3.64 14.13 -9.90
N TRP A 680 -4.80 14.42 -9.32
CA TRP A 680 -4.92 14.72 -7.89
C TRP A 680 -4.49 13.54 -7.02
N LYS A 681 -4.99 12.33 -7.33
CA LYS A 681 -4.65 11.11 -6.58
C LYS A 681 -3.17 10.73 -6.74
N LYS A 682 -2.61 10.90 -7.93
CA LYS A 682 -1.23 10.55 -8.29
C LYS A 682 -0.22 11.44 -7.58
N PHE A 683 -0.50 12.74 -7.48
CA PHE A 683 0.48 13.71 -7.01
C PHE A 683 0.32 14.15 -5.55
N VAL A 684 -0.88 14.04 -4.97
CA VAL A 684 -1.12 14.36 -3.54
C VAL A 684 -0.29 13.49 -2.60
N THR A 685 -0.14 12.19 -2.89
CA THR A 685 0.64 11.23 -2.07
C THR A 685 1.93 10.78 -2.74
N HIS A 686 2.46 11.51 -3.73
CA HIS A 686 3.61 11.06 -4.50
C HIS A 686 4.84 10.81 -3.61
N ASN A 687 5.56 9.70 -3.80
CA ASN A 687 6.67 9.32 -2.90
C ASN A 687 7.84 10.31 -2.92
N ASN A 688 8.08 10.98 -4.04
CA ASN A 688 9.13 12.00 -4.17
C ASN A 688 8.73 13.33 -3.49
N PRO A 689 9.47 13.82 -2.47
CA PRO A 689 9.13 15.03 -1.73
C PRO A 689 9.15 16.30 -2.59
N LEU A 690 10.00 16.34 -3.62
CA LEU A 690 10.08 17.49 -4.53
C LEU A 690 8.79 17.65 -5.34
N ILE A 691 8.20 16.53 -5.79
CA ILE A 691 6.92 16.53 -6.50
C ILE A 691 5.79 16.93 -5.53
N ARG A 692 5.73 16.38 -4.31
CA ARG A 692 4.68 16.77 -3.37
C ARG A 692 4.73 18.26 -3.01
N LYS A 693 5.94 18.79 -2.76
CA LYS A 693 6.12 20.20 -2.42
C LYS A 693 5.62 21.13 -3.53
N SER A 694 5.96 20.83 -4.78
CA SER A 694 5.50 21.62 -5.93
C SER A 694 4.00 21.46 -6.16
N PHE A 695 3.45 20.25 -6.03
CA PHE A 695 2.03 20.00 -6.11
C PHE A 695 1.23 20.75 -5.03
N TYR A 696 1.63 20.70 -3.77
CA TYR A 696 0.96 21.44 -2.69
C TYR A 696 1.04 22.95 -2.87
N ASN A 697 2.15 23.46 -3.40
CA ASN A 697 2.25 24.87 -3.78
C ASN A 697 1.27 25.22 -4.90
N PHE A 698 1.08 24.33 -5.88
CA PHE A 698 0.08 24.49 -6.92
C PHE A 698 -1.34 24.48 -6.34
N VAL A 699 -1.68 23.53 -5.46
CA VAL A 699 -2.99 23.51 -4.76
C VAL A 699 -3.23 24.80 -3.98
N LYS A 700 -2.22 25.27 -3.23
CA LYS A 700 -2.29 26.55 -2.53
C LYS A 700 -2.56 27.71 -3.50
N THR A 701 -1.87 27.72 -4.65
CA THR A 701 -2.04 28.76 -5.67
C THR A 701 -3.45 28.75 -6.23
N LEU A 702 -4.00 27.57 -6.52
CA LEU A 702 -5.38 27.42 -6.97
C LEU A 702 -6.38 27.96 -5.95
N LEU A 703 -6.28 27.54 -4.69
CA LEU A 703 -7.19 27.98 -3.63
C LEU A 703 -7.18 29.49 -3.43
N LEU A 704 -6.04 30.14 -3.64
CA LEU A 704 -5.89 31.58 -3.41
C LEU A 704 -6.21 32.43 -4.64
N SER A 705 -5.94 31.92 -5.84
CA SER A 705 -5.85 32.75 -7.05
C SER A 705 -6.70 32.25 -8.22
N TRP A 706 -7.25 31.03 -8.16
CA TRP A 706 -8.01 30.46 -9.27
C TRP A 706 -9.35 31.19 -9.51
N LYS A 707 -10.00 31.72 -8.45
CA LYS A 707 -11.32 32.38 -8.42
C LYS A 707 -12.22 31.96 -9.59
N ALA A 708 -12.97 30.88 -9.39
CA ALA A 708 -14.12 30.55 -10.23
C ALA A 708 -15.23 31.58 -9.96
N ASP A 709 -15.74 32.19 -11.03
CA ASP A 709 -17.06 32.82 -11.01
C ASP A 709 -18.16 31.75 -11.03
#